data_AF-A0A2I1DP13-F1
#
_entry.id   AF-A0A2I1DP13-F1
#
_cell.length_a   1.000
_cell.length_b   1.000
_cell.length_c   1.000
_cell.angle_alpha   90.00
_cell.angle_beta   90.00
_cell.angle_gamma   90.00
#
_symmetry.space_group_name_H-M   'P 1'
#
loop_
_entity.id
_entity.type
_entity.pdbx_description
1 polymer ?
#
loop_
_entity_poly.entity_id
_entity_poly.type
_entity_poly.pdbx_seq_one_letter_code
_entity_poly.pdbx_strand_id
1 'polypeptide(L)'
;MMSKGQLPDLNTCVVVEVGANHAFAGSNSYLLSKKLGFRSILIEANPSLIEELVRARPLDQVIHAAIVDGDEKEVDICVASSHELSSLSPEFVSTWHDGIMGGGEMVCVPAMRLNECLALHVGEDKHIVYLSIDVEGKDLSIIKTLDFLRWKPLLVQLEPSEHYAPGESDRMIDFMSLNGYTLLARTDVNLLFACADIGLFSTSDNVAITPAYKTDLSSQEPILMPSSQQVDVAETKKTFEVAADNVKLCITEVSRYIKPVGQDPLANWILDAAFVELAASSASSKNAITLDIFDTALTRIKHESPVDAFAEVESCLIQTVGKAAKGFALARETAERVARENQHHLTKAEDVTFEQIYAELPQLLPDIEDWSLVMQTELAVERSTLRAVPDVLELTRRLKEQGTPYAFVSDMYLSRTFLEEVLSENGYADWTCVMVSNELNATKATGSIWKHVKAELGEQLLHIGDDKHADVDHPKQYGITTIHYPRARSSRRTTQRLDEATVVGSRLRRYISLRERAQGEKVASDLATRWQQLGQAFGGIVVGAFVQWLAEKVKTQHIDRLYFCARDGYLMKQAWDASGLSVGLDVETHYLYISRQALVIPAGIQSSTPDHLSRTLLDFLVSAYDNITVLQLLERCGVAQDSEVIRAAMEIYGTDLKKAIVSWKQAEELRTLLQGFSAKIYEALLPRLANCLAYLRQEGLYNTGRCAMVDMGWHGSMQASLRELLLADASKASLEGFYYGLWPAAGGNRYSAGPMQACFANDFLASEEKQAPVWYGVPFMEQLHSAAHGSTLHYALGDDQLMHPVFQASVPEEQQHRAHTQYFQGGVVSAVEQIFGADETKLPVSPHELTPAAGVAAMDALFLSPLDEEIQLLQHIGHCPDYDHATHDLILDPIIPTDADAVERVFPPCESKIAQLRLWLQPGTPDVAWVSKMAHERLGYLGERVLRQFNIKG
;
A
#
# COMPACT_ATOMS: atom_id res chain seq x y z
N MET A 1 -27.62 28.41 4.83
CA MET A 1 -27.34 27.23 5.69
C MET A 1 -27.27 26.01 4.81
N MET A 2 -26.07 25.43 4.65
CA MET A 2 -25.87 24.17 3.93
C MET A 2 -26.14 22.99 4.87
N SER A 3 -26.77 21.92 4.37
CA SER A 3 -26.91 20.66 5.11
C SER A 3 -25.57 19.92 5.18
N LYS A 4 -25.32 19.19 6.27
CA LYS A 4 -24.14 18.34 6.45
C LYS A 4 -23.92 17.44 5.21
N GLY A 5 -22.75 17.56 4.56
CA GLY A 5 -22.26 16.61 3.56
C GLY A 5 -22.38 17.01 2.07
N GLN A 6 -22.91 18.20 1.73
CA GLN A 6 -22.84 18.72 0.35
C GLN A 6 -21.67 19.69 0.18
N LEU A 7 -20.89 19.52 -0.89
CA LEU A 7 -19.89 20.50 -1.32
C LEU A 7 -20.60 21.80 -1.75
N PRO A 8 -20.07 22.98 -1.40
CA PRO A 8 -20.63 24.25 -1.83
C PRO A 8 -20.59 24.38 -3.37
N ASP A 9 -21.46 25.23 -3.95
CA ASP A 9 -21.36 25.57 -5.36
C ASP A 9 -19.99 26.23 -5.62
N LEU A 10 -19.12 25.51 -6.32
CA LEU A 10 -17.74 25.91 -6.58
C LEU A 10 -17.64 27.24 -7.33
N ASN A 11 -18.70 27.67 -8.03
CA ASN A 11 -18.71 28.98 -8.69
C ASN A 11 -18.85 30.15 -7.70
N THR A 12 -19.37 29.88 -6.50
CA THR A 12 -19.58 30.88 -5.43
C THR A 12 -18.48 30.84 -4.38
N CYS A 13 -17.47 30.00 -4.56
CA CYS A 13 -16.40 29.78 -3.60
C CYS A 13 -15.02 30.02 -4.22
N VAL A 14 -14.10 30.52 -3.41
CA VAL A 14 -12.71 30.75 -3.82
C VAL A 14 -11.74 30.32 -2.75
N VAL A 15 -10.56 29.90 -3.17
CA VAL A 15 -9.39 29.69 -2.31
C VAL A 15 -8.43 30.85 -2.53
N VAL A 16 -7.86 31.40 -1.45
CA VAL A 16 -6.86 32.47 -1.53
C VAL A 16 -5.58 31.98 -0.86
N GLU A 17 -4.47 32.10 -1.56
CA GLU A 17 -3.14 31.71 -1.10
C GLU A 17 -2.20 32.90 -1.23
N VAL A 18 -1.74 33.43 -0.09
CA VAL A 18 -0.82 34.56 0.01
C VAL A 18 0.57 34.00 0.28
N GLY A 19 1.52 34.27 -0.62
CA GLY A 19 2.80 33.55 -0.67
C GLY A 19 2.66 32.23 -1.41
N ALA A 20 2.11 32.26 -2.62
CA ALA A 20 1.79 31.05 -3.38
C ALA A 20 3.02 30.22 -3.77
N ASN A 21 4.20 30.84 -3.79
CA ASN A 21 5.50 30.24 -4.05
C ASN A 21 5.46 29.35 -5.31
N HIS A 22 5.83 28.09 -5.19
CA HIS A 22 5.92 27.18 -6.32
C HIS A 22 4.56 26.54 -6.64
N ALA A 23 4.25 26.35 -7.92
CA ALA A 23 2.89 26.09 -8.40
C ALA A 23 2.21 24.80 -7.89
N PHE A 24 2.98 23.85 -7.36
CA PHE A 24 2.46 22.54 -6.93
C PHE A 24 3.25 21.91 -5.77
N ALA A 25 4.57 22.09 -5.72
CA ALA A 25 5.37 21.71 -4.55
C ALA A 25 5.31 22.81 -3.49
N GLY A 26 5.03 22.45 -2.23
CA GLY A 26 4.79 23.40 -1.14
C GLY A 26 3.45 24.14 -1.19
N SER A 27 2.70 24.07 -2.30
CA SER A 27 1.44 24.83 -2.45
C SER A 27 0.32 24.31 -1.53
N ASN A 28 -0.28 25.25 -0.80
CA ASN A 28 -1.38 25.04 0.12
C ASN A 28 -2.75 24.92 -0.58
N SER A 29 -2.88 25.35 -1.85
CA SER A 29 -4.14 25.27 -2.61
C SER A 29 -4.16 24.24 -3.74
N TYR A 30 -3.00 23.73 -4.18
CA TYR A 30 -2.91 22.87 -5.38
C TYR A 30 -3.86 21.67 -5.33
N LEU A 31 -3.87 20.93 -4.23
CA LEU A 31 -4.72 19.74 -4.08
C LEU A 31 -6.20 20.09 -3.97
N LEU A 32 -6.56 21.24 -3.41
CA LEU A 32 -7.95 21.71 -3.37
C LEU A 32 -8.46 22.00 -4.79
N SER A 33 -7.64 22.65 -5.62
CA SER A 33 -7.96 22.86 -7.03
C SER A 33 -8.07 21.53 -7.79
N LYS A 34 -7.06 20.65 -7.65
CA LYS A 34 -6.98 19.40 -8.42
C LYS A 34 -7.98 18.33 -8.01
N LYS A 35 -8.28 18.18 -6.72
CA LYS A 35 -9.14 17.10 -6.20
C LYS A 35 -10.59 17.54 -6.02
N LEU A 36 -10.81 18.82 -5.68
CA LEU A 36 -12.15 19.34 -5.35
C LEU A 36 -12.65 20.36 -6.39
N GLY A 37 -11.82 20.78 -7.34
CA GLY A 37 -12.22 21.67 -8.43
C GLY A 37 -12.31 23.15 -8.04
N PHE A 38 -11.73 23.55 -6.90
CA PHE A 38 -11.70 24.97 -6.50
C PHE A 38 -10.85 25.81 -7.47
N ARG A 39 -11.27 27.05 -7.68
CA ARG A 39 -10.42 28.08 -8.28
C ARG A 39 -9.69 28.83 -7.19
N SER A 40 -8.39 29.01 -7.36
CA SER A 40 -7.53 29.72 -6.42
C SER A 40 -7.17 31.12 -6.94
N ILE A 41 -6.98 32.03 -6.01
CA ILE A 41 -6.27 33.30 -6.21
C ILE A 41 -4.91 33.14 -5.54
N LEU A 42 -3.86 33.11 -6.36
CA LEU A 42 -2.47 32.89 -5.97
C LEU A 42 -1.76 34.24 -5.97
N ILE A 43 -1.34 34.71 -4.80
CA ILE A 43 -0.63 35.98 -4.65
C ILE A 43 0.83 35.68 -4.37
N GLU A 44 1.71 36.14 -5.25
CA GLU A 44 3.15 35.87 -5.19
C GLU A 44 3.96 37.14 -5.44
N ALA A 45 4.99 37.36 -4.63
CA ALA A 45 5.85 38.54 -4.72
C ALA A 45 7.08 38.29 -5.60
N ASN A 46 7.62 37.07 -5.62
CA ASN A 46 8.82 36.72 -6.35
C ASN A 46 8.56 36.68 -7.88
N PRO A 47 9.13 37.62 -8.65
CA PRO A 47 8.86 37.71 -10.09
C PRO A 47 9.33 36.48 -10.86
N SER A 48 10.32 35.74 -10.35
CA SER A 48 10.85 34.54 -11.02
C SER A 48 9.85 33.37 -11.03
N LEU A 49 8.84 33.38 -10.15
CA LEU A 49 7.83 32.31 -10.03
C LEU A 49 6.55 32.59 -10.84
N ILE A 50 6.30 33.85 -11.22
CA ILE A 50 5.03 34.27 -11.81
C ILE A 50 4.73 33.57 -13.14
N GLU A 51 5.73 33.48 -14.03
CA GLU A 51 5.54 32.84 -15.33
C GLU A 51 5.22 31.35 -15.18
N GLU A 52 5.90 30.66 -14.26
CA GLU A 52 5.62 29.25 -13.99
C GLU A 52 4.25 29.05 -13.34
N LEU A 53 3.87 29.88 -12.37
CA LEU A 53 2.55 29.85 -11.73
C LEU A 53 1.43 29.99 -12.75
N VAL A 54 1.50 31.00 -13.62
CA VAL A 54 0.48 31.25 -14.67
C VAL A 54 0.39 30.05 -15.62
N ARG A 55 1.54 29.49 -16.01
CA ARG A 55 1.61 28.34 -16.93
C ARG A 55 1.08 27.05 -16.30
N ALA A 56 1.45 26.75 -15.06
CA ALA A 56 1.14 25.49 -14.39
C ALA A 56 -0.25 25.48 -13.74
N ARG A 57 -0.82 26.66 -13.45
CA ARG A 57 -2.13 26.84 -12.80
C ARG A 57 -3.08 27.68 -13.66
N PRO A 58 -3.39 27.27 -14.91
CA PRO A 58 -4.10 28.12 -15.88
C PRO A 58 -5.58 28.40 -15.54
N LEU A 59 -6.15 27.70 -14.57
CA LEU A 59 -7.52 27.94 -14.07
C LEU A 59 -7.56 28.87 -12.86
N ASP A 60 -6.40 29.15 -12.27
CA ASP A 60 -6.23 29.99 -11.09
C ASP A 60 -5.81 31.40 -11.52
N GLN A 61 -6.14 32.38 -10.70
CA GLN A 61 -5.75 33.77 -10.92
C GLN A 61 -4.42 34.03 -10.20
N VAL A 62 -3.37 34.35 -10.94
CA VAL A 62 -2.07 34.72 -10.38
C VAL A 62 -1.96 36.24 -10.28
N ILE A 63 -1.56 36.74 -9.11
CA ILE A 63 -1.37 38.16 -8.81
C ILE A 63 0.08 38.36 -8.41
N HIS A 64 0.81 39.16 -9.19
CA HIS A 64 2.17 39.56 -8.86
C HIS A 64 2.13 40.78 -7.92
N ALA A 65 2.15 40.51 -6.62
CA ALA A 65 2.19 41.53 -5.58
C ALA A 65 2.63 40.95 -4.23
N ALA A 66 3.31 41.76 -3.42
CA ALA A 66 3.51 41.51 -2.01
C ALA A 66 2.29 41.99 -1.20
N ILE A 67 1.82 41.16 -0.26
CA ILE A 67 0.82 41.58 0.72
C ILE A 67 1.54 42.18 1.93
N VAL A 68 1.20 43.43 2.26
CA VAL A 68 1.80 44.19 3.36
C VAL A 68 0.74 44.69 4.34
N ASP A 69 1.16 45.05 5.56
CA ASP A 69 0.29 45.63 6.59
C ASP A 69 0.21 47.18 6.52
N GLY A 70 1.08 47.83 5.73
CA GLY A 70 1.10 49.27 5.48
C GLY A 70 0.38 49.72 4.20
N ASP A 71 0.58 50.99 3.82
CA ASP A 71 -0.04 51.65 2.63
C ASP A 71 0.93 51.77 1.44
N GLU A 72 2.06 51.07 1.50
CA GLU A 72 3.08 51.06 0.45
C GLU A 72 2.52 50.49 -0.85
N LYS A 73 2.92 51.09 -1.97
CA LYS A 73 2.55 50.62 -3.31
C LYS A 73 3.62 49.77 -3.98
N GLU A 74 4.84 49.82 -3.45
CA GLU A 74 5.98 49.01 -3.85
C GLU A 74 6.81 48.68 -2.61
N VAL A 75 7.45 47.52 -2.60
CA VAL A 75 8.33 47.07 -1.50
C VAL A 75 9.49 46.28 -2.08
N ASP A 76 10.65 46.35 -1.41
CA ASP A 76 11.80 45.54 -1.79
C ASP A 76 11.69 44.15 -1.14
N ILE A 77 11.79 43.09 -1.95
CA ILE A 77 11.92 41.71 -1.48
C ILE A 77 13.34 41.22 -1.69
N CYS A 78 13.82 40.36 -0.79
CA CYS A 78 15.07 39.63 -0.96
C CYS A 78 14.75 38.30 -1.63
N VAL A 79 15.14 38.13 -2.90
CA VAL A 79 14.95 36.88 -3.65
C VAL A 79 16.13 35.94 -3.41
N ALA A 80 15.90 34.87 -2.66
CA ALA A 80 16.91 33.89 -2.32
C ALA A 80 17.18 32.90 -3.48
N SER A 81 18.35 32.23 -3.45
CA SER A 81 18.71 31.17 -4.41
C SER A 81 17.81 29.94 -4.31
N SER A 82 17.26 29.67 -3.12
CA SER A 82 16.12 28.79 -2.91
C SER A 82 14.85 29.64 -2.84
N HIS A 83 13.97 29.52 -3.82
CA HIS A 83 12.79 30.39 -3.97
C HIS A 83 11.91 30.49 -2.71
N GLU A 84 11.80 29.38 -1.96
CA GLU A 84 11.06 29.25 -0.69
C GLU A 84 11.51 30.22 0.39
N LEU A 85 12.77 30.65 0.39
CA LEU A 85 13.34 31.52 1.42
C LEU A 85 13.25 33.02 1.02
N SER A 86 12.53 33.36 -0.05
CA SER A 86 12.39 34.75 -0.47
C SER A 86 11.43 35.48 0.45
N SER A 87 11.89 36.57 1.09
CA SER A 87 11.10 37.26 2.13
C SER A 87 11.17 38.78 2.00
N LEU A 88 10.14 39.45 2.54
CA LEU A 88 10.10 40.89 2.79
C LEU A 88 11.03 41.33 3.94
N SER A 89 11.61 40.36 4.67
CA SER A 89 12.54 40.57 5.79
C SER A 89 13.95 40.11 5.39
N PRO A 90 14.88 41.04 5.06
CA PRO A 90 16.27 40.69 4.77
C PRO A 90 16.95 39.93 5.92
N GLU A 91 16.54 40.17 7.17
CA GLU A 91 17.05 39.48 8.35
C GLU A 91 16.64 38.00 8.41
N PHE A 92 15.46 37.64 7.91
CA PHE A 92 14.95 36.26 7.84
C PHE A 92 15.80 35.40 6.89
N VAL A 93 16.12 35.93 5.70
CA VAL A 93 16.98 35.25 4.71
C VAL A 93 18.40 35.01 5.24
N SER A 94 18.90 35.93 6.07
CA SER A 94 20.27 35.86 6.62
C SER A 94 20.46 34.88 7.78
N THR A 95 19.37 34.43 8.44
CA THR A 95 19.43 33.60 9.66
C THR A 95 19.23 32.10 9.39
N TRP A 96 18.82 31.72 8.18
CA TRP A 96 18.67 30.31 7.78
C TRP A 96 20.02 29.69 7.36
N HIS A 97 20.35 28.51 7.91
CA HIS A 97 21.54 27.70 7.64
C HIS A 97 22.93 28.37 7.85
N ASP A 98 23.19 28.94 9.03
CA ASP A 98 24.53 29.44 9.44
C ASP A 98 25.23 30.34 8.40
N GLY A 99 24.46 31.05 7.56
CA GLY A 99 24.98 31.94 6.51
C GLY A 99 25.62 31.26 5.29
N ILE A 100 25.35 29.96 5.05
CA ILE A 100 25.99 29.18 3.98
C ILE A 100 25.27 29.35 2.61
N MET A 101 23.98 29.67 2.59
CA MET A 101 23.24 30.00 1.36
C MET A 101 23.35 31.51 1.10
N GLY A 102 24.23 31.89 0.18
CA GLY A 102 24.59 33.28 -0.14
C GLY A 102 23.40 34.20 -0.45
N GLY A 103 23.62 35.49 -0.16
CA GLY A 103 22.62 36.57 -0.17
C GLY A 103 21.74 36.66 -1.42
N GLY A 104 20.47 37.00 -1.19
CA GLY A 104 19.48 37.21 -2.23
C GLY A 104 19.62 38.54 -2.97
N GLU A 105 19.06 38.59 -4.17
CA GLU A 105 18.95 39.83 -4.94
C GLU A 105 17.77 40.66 -4.42
N MET A 106 18.00 41.95 -4.15
CA MET A 106 16.91 42.85 -3.76
C MET A 106 16.14 43.28 -5.02
N VAL A 107 14.85 42.95 -5.06
CA VAL A 107 13.97 43.28 -6.19
C VAL A 107 12.78 44.09 -5.68
N CYS A 108 12.51 45.22 -6.32
CA CYS A 108 11.35 46.06 -6.00
C CYS A 108 10.11 45.52 -6.72
N VAL A 109 9.04 45.23 -5.96
CA VAL A 109 7.81 44.60 -6.45
C VAL A 109 6.57 45.37 -6.01
N PRO A 110 5.45 45.28 -6.76
CA PRO A 110 4.19 45.91 -6.36
C PRO A 110 3.73 45.41 -4.98
N ALA A 111 3.18 46.30 -4.16
CA ALA A 111 2.67 45.98 -2.83
C ALA A 111 1.23 46.47 -2.66
N MET A 112 0.43 45.72 -1.89
CA MET A 112 -0.92 46.13 -1.50
C MET A 112 -1.38 45.48 -0.20
N ARG A 113 -2.45 46.03 0.39
CA ARG A 113 -3.08 45.43 1.58
C ARG A 113 -3.92 44.22 1.21
N LEU A 114 -4.02 43.26 2.13
CA LEU A 114 -4.85 42.05 1.96
C LEU A 114 -6.30 42.40 1.58
N ASN A 115 -6.95 43.31 2.30
CA ASN A 115 -8.33 43.71 1.99
C ASN A 115 -8.49 44.40 0.62
N GLU A 116 -7.47 45.15 0.17
CA GLU A 116 -7.47 45.77 -1.17
C GLU A 116 -7.42 44.67 -2.24
N CYS A 117 -6.53 43.69 -2.07
CA CYS A 117 -6.43 42.54 -2.95
C CYS A 117 -7.73 41.73 -2.99
N LEU A 118 -8.30 41.38 -1.83
CA LEU A 118 -9.56 40.64 -1.77
C LEU A 118 -10.71 41.39 -2.46
N ALA A 119 -10.81 42.71 -2.27
CA ALA A 119 -11.83 43.55 -2.89
C ALA A 119 -11.71 43.59 -4.43
N LEU A 120 -10.49 43.59 -4.95
CA LEU A 120 -10.23 43.62 -6.39
C LEU A 120 -10.47 42.27 -7.08
N HIS A 121 -10.20 41.15 -6.38
CA HIS A 121 -10.05 39.85 -7.03
C HIS A 121 -11.09 38.79 -6.63
N VAL A 122 -11.66 38.85 -5.43
CA VAL A 122 -12.65 37.85 -4.98
C VAL A 122 -14.04 38.15 -5.54
N GLY A 123 -14.48 39.40 -5.51
CA GLY A 123 -15.86 39.82 -5.82
C GLY A 123 -16.80 39.71 -4.61
N GLU A 124 -17.87 40.50 -4.56
CA GLU A 124 -18.80 40.54 -3.41
C GLU A 124 -19.74 39.31 -3.33
N ASP A 125 -19.81 38.53 -4.40
CA ASP A 125 -20.65 37.35 -4.59
C ASP A 125 -19.96 36.03 -4.25
N LYS A 126 -18.66 36.06 -3.92
CA LYS A 126 -17.88 34.85 -3.60
C LYS A 126 -17.53 34.76 -2.12
N HIS A 127 -17.49 33.52 -1.63
CA HIS A 127 -17.06 33.18 -0.28
C HIS A 127 -15.67 32.57 -0.27
N ILE A 128 -14.80 33.04 0.63
CA ILE A 128 -13.47 32.48 0.81
C ILE A 128 -13.59 31.21 1.65
N VAL A 129 -13.35 30.05 1.04
CA VAL A 129 -13.41 28.76 1.73
C VAL A 129 -12.11 28.46 2.45
N TYR A 130 -10.99 28.86 1.87
CA TYR A 130 -9.66 28.66 2.45
C TYR A 130 -8.81 29.90 2.19
N LEU A 131 -8.25 30.46 3.25
CA LEU A 131 -7.23 31.51 3.20
C LEU A 131 -5.93 30.95 3.78
N SER A 132 -4.91 30.82 2.96
CA SER A 132 -3.54 30.51 3.38
C SER A 132 -2.74 31.81 3.36
N ILE A 133 -2.02 32.08 4.45
CA ILE A 133 -1.01 33.13 4.52
C ILE A 133 0.28 32.46 4.98
N ASP A 134 1.28 32.54 4.11
CA ASP A 134 2.62 32.02 4.31
C ASP A 134 3.61 32.96 3.63
N VAL A 135 4.02 34.03 4.32
CA VAL A 135 4.92 35.05 3.77
C VAL A 135 6.19 35.23 4.61
N GLU A 136 6.60 34.15 5.27
CA GLU A 136 7.87 34.02 5.98
C GLU A 136 8.12 35.16 6.99
N GLY A 137 7.29 35.19 8.03
CA GLY A 137 7.50 36.00 9.24
C GLY A 137 6.64 37.27 9.37
N LYS A 138 5.66 37.48 8.48
CA LYS A 138 4.73 38.65 8.50
C LYS A 138 3.25 38.26 8.61
N ASP A 139 3.00 36.99 8.81
CA ASP A 139 1.69 36.32 8.79
C ASP A 139 0.74 36.90 9.83
N LEU A 140 1.19 37.04 11.09
CA LEU A 140 0.38 37.64 12.15
C LEU A 140 0.09 39.12 11.89
N SER A 141 1.05 39.89 11.39
CA SER A 141 0.81 41.31 11.05
C SER A 141 -0.22 41.46 9.94
N ILE A 142 -0.17 40.61 8.92
CA ILE A 142 -1.10 40.65 7.79
C ILE A 142 -2.51 40.22 8.21
N ILE A 143 -2.66 39.08 8.90
CA ILE A 143 -3.99 38.59 9.30
C ILE A 143 -4.69 39.56 10.27
N LYS A 144 -3.94 40.31 11.08
CA LYS A 144 -4.47 41.39 11.93
C LYS A 144 -5.15 42.52 11.16
N THR A 145 -4.81 42.70 9.89
CA THR A 145 -5.44 43.72 9.04
C THR A 145 -6.74 43.27 8.41
N LEU A 146 -7.05 41.96 8.39
CA LEU A 146 -8.22 41.43 7.68
C LEU A 146 -9.54 41.96 8.28
N ASP A 147 -10.45 42.41 7.42
CA ASP A 147 -11.81 42.74 7.81
C ASP A 147 -12.64 41.45 7.98
N PHE A 148 -12.64 40.90 9.19
CA PHE A 148 -13.37 39.68 9.55
C PHE A 148 -14.90 39.84 9.51
N LEU A 149 -15.44 41.06 9.47
CA LEU A 149 -16.88 41.27 9.27
C LEU A 149 -17.26 41.15 7.80
N ARG A 150 -16.33 41.52 6.90
CA ARG A 150 -16.55 41.50 5.46
C ARG A 150 -16.19 40.16 4.82
N TRP A 151 -15.01 39.63 5.07
CA TRP A 151 -14.44 38.52 4.28
C TRP A 151 -14.61 37.15 4.91
N LYS A 152 -14.60 37.08 6.24
CA LYS A 152 -14.77 35.89 7.10
C LYS A 152 -14.53 34.52 6.43
N PRO A 153 -13.26 34.17 6.13
CA PRO A 153 -12.93 32.88 5.52
C PRO A 153 -13.42 31.69 6.34
N LEU A 154 -13.82 30.59 5.69
CA LEU A 154 -14.28 29.38 6.41
C LEU A 154 -13.12 28.72 7.17
N LEU A 155 -11.99 28.54 6.49
CA LEU A 155 -10.75 28.00 7.01
C LEU A 155 -9.61 29.00 6.80
N VAL A 156 -8.71 29.11 7.78
CA VAL A 156 -7.51 29.95 7.72
C VAL A 156 -6.30 29.13 8.12
N GLN A 157 -5.24 29.14 7.31
CA GLN A 157 -3.92 28.59 7.67
C GLN A 157 -2.92 29.73 7.80
N LEU A 158 -2.10 29.67 8.85
CA LEU A 158 -1.01 30.61 9.13
C LEU A 158 0.28 29.85 9.45
N GLU A 159 1.40 30.36 8.96
CA GLU A 159 2.75 29.91 9.32
C GLU A 159 3.34 30.82 10.43
N PRO A 160 3.42 30.39 11.70
CA PRO A 160 3.98 31.20 12.79
C PRO A 160 5.47 31.49 12.69
N SER A 161 6.24 30.78 11.85
CA SER A 161 7.70 30.89 11.75
C SER A 161 8.40 30.89 13.12
N GLU A 162 8.07 29.94 13.99
CA GLU A 162 8.53 29.85 15.40
C GLU A 162 10.06 29.93 15.57
N HIS A 163 10.80 29.46 14.56
CA HIS A 163 12.25 29.51 14.52
C HIS A 163 12.80 30.95 14.43
N TYR A 164 12.02 31.87 13.85
CA TYR A 164 12.35 33.29 13.70
C TYR A 164 11.69 34.15 14.80
N ALA A 165 10.43 33.86 15.14
CA ALA A 165 9.66 34.63 16.11
C ALA A 165 9.07 33.71 17.21
N PRO A 166 9.84 33.42 18.27
CA PRO A 166 9.38 32.51 19.33
C PRO A 166 8.09 32.97 20.02
N GLY A 167 7.13 32.05 20.12
CA GLY A 167 5.82 32.27 20.75
C GLY A 167 4.79 32.93 19.84
N GLU A 168 5.02 33.00 18.53
CA GLU A 168 4.02 33.50 17.58
C GLU A 168 2.82 32.56 17.43
N SER A 169 2.99 31.26 17.61
CA SER A 169 1.88 30.30 17.56
C SER A 169 0.79 30.68 18.57
N ASP A 170 1.19 30.95 19.81
CA ASP A 170 0.25 31.30 20.89
C ASP A 170 -0.43 32.64 20.57
N ARG A 171 0.31 33.63 20.07
CA ARG A 171 -0.24 34.94 19.69
C ARG A 171 -1.24 34.85 18.54
N MET A 172 -0.96 34.00 17.54
CA MET A 172 -1.88 33.70 16.45
C MET A 172 -3.15 33.00 16.96
N ILE A 173 -3.00 31.98 17.82
CA ILE A 173 -4.14 31.26 18.40
C ILE A 173 -5.04 32.20 19.19
N ASP A 174 -4.46 33.04 20.05
CA ASP A 174 -5.20 34.03 20.84
C ASP A 174 -5.94 35.02 19.93
N PHE A 175 -5.25 35.56 18.92
CA PHE A 175 -5.83 36.52 18.00
C PHE A 175 -6.99 35.92 17.18
N MET A 176 -6.81 34.71 16.63
CA MET A 176 -7.84 34.04 15.85
C MET A 176 -9.05 33.66 16.72
N SER A 177 -8.82 33.23 17.97
CA SER A 177 -9.87 32.93 18.94
C SER A 177 -10.73 34.16 19.24
N LEU A 178 -10.11 35.33 19.42
CA LEU A 178 -10.83 36.60 19.62
C LEU A 178 -11.68 37.01 18.40
N ASN A 179 -11.33 36.54 17.21
CA ASN A 179 -12.06 36.81 15.96
C ASN A 179 -13.04 35.69 15.56
N GLY A 180 -13.37 34.78 16.49
CA GLY A 180 -14.40 33.76 16.28
C GLY A 180 -13.94 32.54 15.48
N TYR A 181 -12.67 32.17 15.61
CA TYR A 181 -12.10 30.94 15.04
C TYR A 181 -11.65 29.97 16.12
N THR A 182 -11.68 28.68 15.81
CA THR A 182 -11.15 27.61 16.66
C THR A 182 -9.97 26.95 15.96
N LEU A 183 -8.89 26.66 16.70
CA LEU A 183 -7.78 25.87 16.18
C LEU A 183 -8.27 24.45 15.87
N LEU A 184 -8.18 24.04 14.62
CA LEU A 184 -8.60 22.72 14.12
C LEU A 184 -7.44 21.72 14.15
N ALA A 185 -6.25 22.15 13.71
CA ALA A 185 -5.06 21.31 13.62
C ALA A 185 -3.78 22.15 13.69
N ARG A 186 -2.67 21.48 14.02
CA ARG A 186 -1.31 22.03 14.03
C ARG A 186 -0.35 21.03 13.40
N THR A 187 0.52 21.50 12.51
CA THR A 187 1.69 20.75 12.02
C THR A 187 2.96 21.30 12.69
N ASP A 188 4.13 20.79 12.31
CA ASP A 188 5.40 21.28 12.84
C ASP A 188 5.65 22.77 12.52
N VAL A 189 5.07 23.28 11.44
CA VAL A 189 5.28 24.65 10.93
C VAL A 189 4.00 25.45 10.71
N ASN A 190 2.81 24.83 10.70
CA ASN A 190 1.55 25.48 10.32
C ASN A 190 0.43 25.34 11.36
N LEU A 191 -0.44 26.35 11.44
CA LEU A 191 -1.65 26.38 12.25
C LEU A 191 -2.88 26.48 11.37
N LEU A 192 -3.87 25.60 11.58
CA LEU A 192 -5.12 25.57 10.80
C LEU A 192 -6.31 25.91 11.70
N PHE A 193 -7.08 26.92 11.32
CA PHE A 193 -8.23 27.45 12.03
C PHE A 193 -9.53 27.26 11.24
N ALA A 194 -10.63 27.05 11.94
CA ALA A 194 -11.98 26.99 11.38
C ALA A 194 -12.91 28.01 12.04
N CYS A 195 -13.80 28.61 11.27
CA CYS A 195 -14.78 29.58 11.80
C CYS A 195 -15.75 28.91 12.78
N ALA A 196 -15.96 29.50 13.95
CA ALA A 196 -16.78 28.95 15.03
C ALA A 196 -18.30 28.94 14.74
N ASP A 197 -18.78 29.78 13.81
CA ASP A 197 -20.20 29.86 13.42
C ASP A 197 -20.67 28.69 12.55
N ILE A 198 -19.77 27.76 12.21
CA ILE A 198 -20.10 26.59 11.42
C ILE A 198 -20.67 25.50 12.35
N GLY A 199 -21.99 25.30 12.30
CA GLY A 199 -22.69 24.14 12.90
C GLY A 199 -22.28 22.75 12.35
N LEU A 200 -21.12 22.62 11.68
CA LEU A 200 -20.50 21.36 11.29
C LEU A 200 -19.64 20.77 12.41
N PHE A 201 -19.21 21.58 13.40
CA PHE A 201 -18.40 21.13 14.54
C PHE A 201 -19.09 21.34 15.88
N SER A 202 -20.40 21.06 15.98
CA SER A 202 -20.95 20.73 17.31
C SER A 202 -20.36 19.37 17.72
N THR A 203 -19.19 19.40 18.35
CA THR A 203 -18.67 18.26 19.07
C THR A 203 -19.55 18.04 20.31
N SER A 204 -20.56 17.19 20.17
CA SER A 204 -20.95 16.32 21.28
C SER A 204 -19.88 15.25 21.55
N ASP A 205 -18.85 15.18 20.70
CA ASP A 205 -17.73 14.26 20.82
C ASP A 205 -16.48 15.01 21.30
N ASN A 206 -16.23 14.95 22.61
CA ASN A 206 -14.89 15.14 23.15
C ASN A 206 -14.00 13.97 22.67
N VAL A 207 -13.63 13.96 21.39
CA VAL A 207 -12.40 13.31 20.97
C VAL A 207 -11.30 14.32 21.27
N ALA A 208 -10.69 14.18 22.44
CA ALA A 208 -9.41 14.82 22.70
C ALA A 208 -8.44 14.37 21.60
N ILE A 209 -8.10 15.28 20.69
CA ILE A 209 -6.90 15.14 19.86
C ILE A 209 -5.74 15.31 20.85
N THR A 210 -5.26 14.20 21.40
CA THR A 210 -4.03 14.17 22.17
C THR A 210 -2.89 14.60 21.23
N PRO A 211 -2.05 15.58 21.61
CA PRO A 211 -0.81 15.81 20.89
C PRO A 211 0.03 14.54 21.03
N ALA A 212 0.32 13.88 19.92
CA ALA A 212 1.48 13.00 19.87
C ALA A 212 2.71 13.86 20.21
N TYR A 213 3.63 13.30 20.99
CA TYR A 213 4.85 13.91 21.56
C TYR A 213 4.72 14.61 22.92
N LYS A 214 4.78 13.80 23.98
CA LYS A 214 5.77 14.01 25.06
C LYS A 214 6.42 12.68 25.40
N THR A 215 7.70 12.57 25.07
CA THR A 215 8.63 11.61 25.68
C THR A 215 8.75 11.94 27.17
N ASP A 216 8.31 11.04 28.05
CA ASP A 216 8.97 10.89 29.35
C ASP A 216 8.89 9.44 29.83
N LEU A 217 10.06 8.83 29.96
CA LEU A 217 10.29 7.52 30.56
C LEU A 217 10.57 7.76 32.04
N SER A 218 9.58 7.58 32.92
CA SER A 218 9.73 6.97 34.25
C SER A 218 8.47 7.11 35.11
N SER A 219 8.22 6.07 35.91
CA SER A 219 7.17 5.90 36.94
C SER A 219 5.82 5.32 36.47
N GLN A 220 5.76 3.99 36.44
CA GLN A 220 4.51 3.24 36.61
C GLN A 220 4.24 3.06 38.12
N GLU A 221 3.09 3.52 38.59
CA GLU A 221 2.40 2.88 39.72
C GLU A 221 1.05 2.31 39.21
N PRO A 222 0.63 1.12 39.71
CA PRO A 222 -0.51 0.40 39.16
C PRO A 222 -1.85 1.01 39.63
N ILE A 223 -2.75 1.29 38.69
CA ILE A 223 -4.12 1.71 38.97
C ILE A 223 -4.98 0.46 39.28
N LEU A 224 -5.44 0.37 40.52
CA LEU A 224 -6.41 -0.62 41.02
C LEU A 224 -7.77 -0.49 40.32
N MET A 225 -8.29 -1.60 39.81
CA MET A 225 -9.63 -1.70 39.23
C MET A 225 -10.74 -1.61 40.30
N PRO A 226 -11.87 -0.96 40.03
CA PRO A 226 -13.07 -1.10 40.85
C PRO A 226 -13.73 -2.46 40.60
N SER A 227 -14.25 -3.04 41.68
CA SER A 227 -14.85 -4.37 41.76
C SER A 227 -16.08 -4.56 40.85
N SER A 228 -16.13 -5.75 40.27
CA SER A 228 -17.21 -6.38 39.51
C SER A 228 -18.64 -6.07 39.96
N GLN A 229 -19.45 -5.55 39.04
CA GLN A 229 -20.89 -5.78 39.05
C GLN A 229 -21.19 -7.03 38.22
N GLN A 230 -21.73 -8.06 38.87
CA GLN A 230 -22.27 -9.25 38.23
C GLN A 230 -23.40 -8.86 37.28
N VAL A 231 -23.22 -9.09 35.98
CA VAL A 231 -24.32 -9.08 35.02
C VAL A 231 -24.99 -10.45 35.09
N ASP A 232 -26.27 -10.46 35.43
CA ASP A 232 -27.09 -11.67 35.57
C ASP A 232 -27.46 -12.21 34.18
N VAL A 233 -26.84 -13.33 33.80
CA VAL A 233 -26.99 -14.04 32.51
C VAL A 233 -28.44 -14.50 32.27
N ALA A 234 -29.30 -14.48 33.28
CA ALA A 234 -30.72 -14.84 33.16
C ALA A 234 -31.58 -13.75 32.48
N GLU A 235 -31.17 -12.48 32.53
CA GLU A 235 -31.97 -11.37 31.96
C GLU A 235 -31.75 -11.19 30.45
N THR A 236 -30.56 -11.54 29.94
CA THR A 236 -30.26 -11.53 28.50
C THR A 236 -31.06 -12.59 27.73
N LYS A 237 -31.49 -13.68 28.38
CA LYS A 237 -32.31 -14.73 27.74
C LYS A 237 -33.73 -14.29 27.40
N LYS A 238 -34.26 -13.23 28.02
CA LYS A 238 -35.66 -12.80 27.83
C LYS A 238 -35.88 -11.84 26.65
N THR A 239 -34.82 -11.34 26.02
CA THR A 239 -34.92 -10.36 24.92
C THR A 239 -34.82 -11.00 23.52
N PHE A 240 -34.69 -12.32 23.41
CA PHE A 240 -34.42 -13.00 22.13
C PHE A 240 -35.54 -13.90 21.58
N GLU A 241 -36.76 -13.84 22.12
CA GLU A 241 -37.92 -14.43 21.44
C GLU A 241 -38.50 -13.44 20.42
N VAL A 242 -37.84 -13.33 19.26
CA VAL A 242 -38.40 -12.64 18.09
C VAL A 242 -39.03 -13.68 17.16
N ALA A 243 -40.30 -13.45 16.82
CA ALA A 243 -41.12 -14.30 15.96
C ALA A 243 -40.43 -14.69 14.65
N ALA A 244 -40.51 -15.97 14.29
CA ALA A 244 -39.89 -16.58 13.11
C ALA A 244 -40.20 -15.87 11.76
N ASP A 245 -41.27 -15.07 11.70
CA ASP A 245 -41.65 -14.30 10.51
C ASP A 245 -40.75 -13.07 10.26
N ASN A 246 -40.17 -12.45 11.31
CA ASN A 246 -39.19 -11.36 11.17
C ASN A 246 -37.82 -11.87 10.72
N VAL A 247 -37.45 -13.10 11.10
CA VAL A 247 -36.18 -13.74 10.73
C VAL A 247 -36.12 -14.03 9.22
N LYS A 248 -37.23 -14.46 8.61
CA LYS A 248 -37.28 -14.71 7.15
C LYS A 248 -37.21 -13.43 6.30
N LEU A 249 -37.82 -12.33 6.76
CA LEU A 249 -37.75 -11.05 6.05
C LEU A 249 -36.30 -10.50 6.05
N CYS A 250 -35.63 -10.58 7.20
CA CYS A 250 -34.27 -10.07 7.41
C CYS A 250 -33.21 -10.85 6.61
N ILE A 251 -33.29 -12.19 6.55
CA ILE A 251 -32.38 -13.02 5.72
C ILE A 251 -32.52 -12.70 4.23
N THR A 252 -33.74 -12.42 3.75
CA THR A 252 -34.01 -12.08 2.35
C THR A 252 -33.45 -10.70 1.97
N GLU A 253 -33.36 -9.77 2.92
CA GLU A 253 -32.74 -8.46 2.70
C GLU A 253 -31.21 -8.52 2.77
N VAL A 254 -30.64 -9.21 3.76
CA VAL A 254 -29.19 -9.35 3.91
C VAL A 254 -28.57 -10.14 2.75
N SER A 255 -29.22 -11.21 2.29
CA SER A 255 -28.74 -12.04 1.18
C SER A 255 -28.57 -11.29 -0.15
N ARG A 256 -29.19 -10.10 -0.32
CA ARG A 256 -29.00 -9.24 -1.49
C ARG A 256 -27.63 -8.56 -1.50
N TYR A 257 -27.03 -8.36 -0.34
CA TYR A 257 -25.72 -7.71 -0.20
C TYR A 257 -24.56 -8.70 -0.18
N ILE A 258 -24.86 -9.98 0.12
CA ILE A 258 -23.89 -11.06 0.03
C ILE A 258 -23.53 -11.28 -1.44
N LYS A 259 -22.28 -11.04 -1.81
CA LYS A 259 -21.86 -11.17 -3.20
C LYS A 259 -21.91 -12.64 -3.67
N PRO A 260 -22.39 -12.93 -4.89
CA PRO A 260 -22.34 -14.27 -5.44
C PRO A 260 -20.88 -14.69 -5.68
N VAL A 261 -20.63 -16.00 -5.68
CA VAL A 261 -19.29 -16.58 -5.87
C VAL A 261 -18.80 -16.41 -7.33
N GLY A 262 -19.68 -16.02 -8.26
CA GLY A 262 -19.42 -16.16 -9.69
C GLY A 262 -19.54 -17.64 -10.09
N GLN A 263 -18.53 -18.18 -10.76
CA GLN A 263 -18.45 -19.62 -11.05
C GLN A 263 -18.05 -20.39 -9.79
N ASP A 264 -18.72 -21.53 -9.53
CA ASP A 264 -18.33 -22.42 -8.43
C ASP A 264 -16.93 -23.01 -8.69
N PRO A 265 -15.92 -22.74 -7.83
CA PRO A 265 -14.56 -23.25 -8.02
C PRO A 265 -14.48 -24.77 -7.90
N LEU A 266 -15.49 -25.43 -7.32
CA LEU A 266 -15.57 -26.89 -7.19
C LEU A 266 -16.25 -27.58 -8.38
N ALA A 267 -16.81 -26.84 -9.34
CA ALA A 267 -17.59 -27.41 -10.44
C ALA A 267 -16.83 -28.45 -11.30
N ASN A 268 -15.51 -28.33 -11.39
CA ASN A 268 -14.64 -29.23 -12.15
C ASN A 268 -13.73 -30.08 -11.24
N TRP A 269 -14.18 -30.37 -10.02
CA TRP A 269 -13.42 -31.18 -9.07
C TRP A 269 -13.25 -32.62 -9.54
N ILE A 270 -12.01 -33.02 -9.82
CA ILE A 270 -11.64 -34.40 -10.14
C ILE A 270 -11.54 -35.16 -8.83
N LEU A 271 -12.36 -36.20 -8.65
CA LEU A 271 -12.35 -37.01 -7.44
C LEU A 271 -10.98 -37.64 -7.18
N ASP A 272 -10.50 -37.55 -5.94
CA ASP A 272 -9.35 -38.34 -5.49
C ASP A 272 -9.82 -39.78 -5.19
N ALA A 273 -9.88 -40.59 -6.25
CA ALA A 273 -10.30 -41.98 -6.16
C ALA A 273 -9.41 -42.80 -5.22
N ALA A 274 -8.12 -42.46 -5.08
CA ALA A 274 -7.20 -43.17 -4.19
C ALA A 274 -7.52 -42.89 -2.72
N PHE A 275 -7.77 -41.62 -2.37
CA PHE A 275 -8.24 -41.24 -1.05
C PHE A 275 -9.59 -41.88 -0.72
N VAL A 276 -10.58 -41.80 -1.62
CA VAL A 276 -11.92 -42.36 -1.39
C VAL A 276 -11.84 -43.87 -1.15
N GLU A 277 -11.08 -44.60 -1.95
CA GLU A 277 -10.89 -46.05 -1.80
C GLU A 277 -10.15 -46.40 -0.49
N LEU A 278 -9.10 -45.65 -0.15
CA LEU A 278 -8.36 -45.84 1.10
C LEU A 278 -9.27 -45.62 2.32
N ALA A 279 -10.06 -44.55 2.32
CA ALA A 279 -10.97 -44.22 3.40
C ALA A 279 -12.08 -45.26 3.54
N ALA A 280 -12.73 -45.64 2.44
CA ALA A 280 -13.81 -46.64 2.43
C ALA A 280 -13.33 -48.05 2.81
N SER A 281 -12.15 -48.47 2.35
CA SER A 281 -11.57 -49.77 2.75
C SER A 281 -11.17 -49.79 4.22
N SER A 282 -10.60 -48.69 4.72
CA SER A 282 -10.27 -48.53 6.15
C SER A 282 -11.53 -48.53 7.03
N ALA A 283 -12.65 -48.00 6.52
CA ALA A 283 -13.96 -47.96 7.18
C ALA A 283 -14.54 -49.33 7.51
N SER A 284 -14.33 -50.31 6.63
CA SER A 284 -15.03 -51.60 6.65
C SER A 284 -14.77 -52.43 7.92
N SER A 285 -13.74 -52.09 8.69
CA SER A 285 -13.36 -52.75 9.94
C SER A 285 -13.70 -51.95 11.21
N LYS A 286 -14.39 -50.82 11.07
CA LYS A 286 -14.64 -49.83 12.13
C LYS A 286 -16.10 -49.83 12.58
N ASN A 287 -16.35 -49.37 13.81
CA ASN A 287 -17.69 -49.14 14.35
C ASN A 287 -18.37 -47.97 13.64
N ALA A 288 -17.63 -46.87 13.44
CA ALA A 288 -18.10 -45.67 12.77
C ALA A 288 -16.92 -44.86 12.23
N ILE A 289 -17.23 -43.94 11.32
CA ILE A 289 -16.31 -42.87 10.88
C ILE A 289 -16.71 -41.55 11.51
N THR A 290 -15.73 -40.74 11.89
CA THR A 290 -15.95 -39.33 12.23
C THR A 290 -15.28 -38.43 11.19
N LEU A 291 -16.01 -37.45 10.69
CA LEU A 291 -15.53 -36.47 9.73
C LEU A 291 -15.42 -35.11 10.41
N ASP A 292 -14.30 -34.42 10.20
CA ASP A 292 -14.27 -33.00 10.48
C ASP A 292 -15.22 -32.23 9.53
N ILE A 293 -15.77 -31.11 10.01
CA ILE A 293 -16.69 -30.30 9.22
C ILE A 293 -15.92 -29.34 8.31
N PHE A 294 -15.22 -28.35 8.87
CA PHE A 294 -14.64 -27.27 8.07
C PHE A 294 -13.37 -27.72 7.36
N ASP A 295 -13.15 -27.27 6.14
CA ASP A 295 -12.00 -27.63 5.29
C ASP A 295 -11.84 -29.14 5.00
N THR A 296 -12.81 -29.96 5.43
CA THR A 296 -12.87 -31.41 5.24
C THR A 296 -14.18 -31.83 4.57
N ALA A 297 -15.31 -31.81 5.29
CA ALA A 297 -16.62 -32.11 4.70
C ALA A 297 -17.21 -30.90 3.97
N LEU A 298 -17.14 -29.73 4.59
CA LEU A 298 -17.53 -28.45 4.02
C LEU A 298 -16.29 -27.57 3.85
N THR A 299 -16.18 -26.88 2.74
CA THR A 299 -15.10 -25.92 2.51
C THR A 299 -15.64 -24.54 2.17
N ARG A 300 -14.92 -23.49 2.59
CA ARG A 300 -15.27 -22.10 2.25
C ARG A 300 -14.81 -21.81 0.84
N ILE A 301 -15.73 -21.41 -0.05
CA ILE A 301 -15.40 -21.14 -1.47
C ILE A 301 -15.16 -19.66 -1.78
N LYS A 302 -15.48 -18.76 -0.84
CA LYS A 302 -15.35 -17.31 -1.03
C LYS A 302 -14.10 -16.69 -0.41
N HIS A 303 -13.50 -17.30 0.61
CA HIS A 303 -12.46 -16.62 1.37
C HIS A 303 -11.24 -17.51 1.52
N GLU A 304 -10.05 -16.92 1.36
CA GLU A 304 -8.78 -17.61 1.56
C GLU A 304 -8.64 -18.04 3.02
N SER A 305 -8.96 -17.14 3.95
CA SER A 305 -8.88 -17.39 5.38
C SER A 305 -10.24 -17.29 6.07
N PRO A 306 -10.51 -18.11 7.12
CA PRO A 306 -11.77 -18.03 7.85
C PRO A 306 -12.07 -16.64 8.44
N VAL A 307 -11.04 -15.93 8.91
CA VAL A 307 -11.21 -14.58 9.49
C VAL A 307 -11.65 -13.54 8.45
N ASP A 308 -11.38 -13.76 7.16
CA ASP A 308 -11.79 -12.83 6.10
C ASP A 308 -13.31 -12.84 5.88
N ALA A 309 -14.02 -13.88 6.35
CA ALA A 309 -15.48 -13.89 6.35
C ALA A 309 -16.04 -12.74 7.20
N PHE A 310 -15.36 -12.35 8.28
CA PHE A 310 -15.77 -11.20 9.10
C PHE A 310 -15.67 -9.88 8.34
N ALA A 311 -14.73 -9.76 7.40
CA ALA A 311 -14.61 -8.60 6.53
C ALA A 311 -15.72 -8.54 5.46
N GLU A 312 -16.20 -9.69 4.98
CA GLU A 312 -17.41 -9.74 4.13
C GLU A 312 -18.67 -9.37 4.94
N VAL A 313 -18.76 -9.80 6.20
CA VAL A 313 -19.83 -9.36 7.12
C VAL A 313 -19.79 -7.86 7.30
N GLU A 314 -18.63 -7.28 7.60
CA GLU A 314 -18.45 -5.83 7.69
C GLU A 314 -18.93 -5.12 6.42
N SER A 315 -18.58 -5.62 5.23
CA SER A 315 -19.02 -5.02 3.97
C SER A 315 -20.55 -5.08 3.80
N CYS A 316 -21.19 -6.20 4.15
CA CYS A 316 -22.64 -6.32 4.13
C CYS A 316 -23.31 -5.38 5.15
N LEU A 317 -22.71 -5.22 6.33
CA LEU A 317 -23.22 -4.36 7.39
C LEU A 317 -23.07 -2.87 7.06
N ILE A 318 -21.99 -2.46 6.38
CA ILE A 318 -21.84 -1.07 5.94
C ILE A 318 -22.95 -0.66 4.95
N GLN A 319 -23.44 -1.59 4.12
CA GLN A 319 -24.56 -1.34 3.21
C GLN A 319 -25.93 -1.27 3.92
N THR A 320 -26.07 -1.90 5.08
CA THR A 320 -27.36 -2.05 5.79
C THR A 320 -27.47 -1.17 7.04
N VAL A 321 -26.45 -1.19 7.89
CA VAL A 321 -26.31 -0.44 9.15
C VAL A 321 -25.50 0.85 8.97
N GLY A 322 -24.77 1.00 7.86
CA GLY A 322 -23.99 2.21 7.57
C GLY A 322 -22.64 2.24 8.27
N LYS A 323 -22.09 3.45 8.45
CA LYS A 323 -20.72 3.65 8.95
C LYS A 323 -20.48 3.13 10.38
N ALA A 324 -21.53 2.92 11.18
CA ALA A 324 -21.43 2.35 12.52
C ALA A 324 -20.85 0.92 12.52
N ALA A 325 -20.96 0.19 11.41
CA ALA A 325 -20.39 -1.14 11.26
C ALA A 325 -18.90 -1.14 10.90
N LYS A 326 -18.30 0.02 10.61
CA LYS A 326 -16.89 0.09 10.23
C LYS A 326 -15.99 -0.34 11.40
N GLY A 327 -15.06 -1.26 11.13
CA GLY A 327 -14.23 -1.90 12.14
C GLY A 327 -14.85 -3.17 12.74
N PHE A 328 -16.01 -3.62 12.24
CA PHE A 328 -16.66 -4.84 12.70
C PHE A 328 -15.74 -6.06 12.65
N ALA A 329 -14.98 -6.26 11.58
CA ALA A 329 -14.21 -7.49 11.42
C ALA A 329 -13.12 -7.64 12.49
N LEU A 330 -12.41 -6.56 12.83
CA LEU A 330 -11.43 -6.53 13.91
C LEU A 330 -12.07 -6.65 15.29
N ALA A 331 -13.20 -5.95 15.51
CA ALA A 331 -13.96 -6.06 16.76
C ALA A 331 -14.45 -7.49 16.98
N ARG A 332 -14.90 -8.17 15.92
CA ARG A 332 -15.40 -9.55 15.95
C ARG A 332 -14.33 -10.57 16.24
N GLU A 333 -13.13 -10.43 15.68
CA GLU A 333 -11.98 -11.26 16.07
C GLU A 333 -11.60 -11.02 17.54
N THR A 334 -11.60 -9.75 17.97
CA THR A 334 -11.24 -9.36 19.35
C THR A 334 -12.25 -9.91 20.35
N ALA A 335 -13.55 -9.81 20.06
CA ALA A 335 -14.63 -10.33 20.88
C ALA A 335 -14.50 -11.84 21.11
N GLU A 336 -14.12 -12.61 20.08
CA GLU A 336 -13.90 -14.04 20.25
C GLU A 336 -12.75 -14.35 21.21
N ARG A 337 -11.62 -13.65 21.05
CA ARG A 337 -10.48 -13.81 21.96
C ARG A 337 -10.85 -13.47 23.39
N VAL A 338 -11.50 -12.33 23.61
CA VAL A 338 -11.95 -11.87 24.93
C VAL A 338 -12.95 -12.85 25.54
N ALA A 339 -13.92 -13.32 24.76
CA ALA A 339 -14.88 -14.32 25.22
C ALA A 339 -14.17 -15.62 25.67
N ARG A 340 -13.18 -16.10 24.89
CA ARG A 340 -12.39 -17.30 25.23
C ARG A 340 -11.62 -17.12 26.53
N GLU A 341 -10.94 -15.98 26.69
CA GLU A 341 -10.22 -15.62 27.91
C GLU A 341 -11.18 -15.57 29.11
N ASN A 342 -12.28 -14.83 28.99
CA ASN A 342 -13.28 -14.67 30.06
C ASN A 342 -13.89 -16.01 30.49
N GLN A 343 -14.36 -16.83 29.55
CA GLN A 343 -14.96 -18.13 29.87
C GLN A 343 -13.94 -19.10 30.46
N HIS A 344 -12.69 -19.11 29.96
CA HIS A 344 -11.63 -19.92 30.56
C HIS A 344 -11.32 -19.48 32.01
N HIS A 345 -11.30 -18.17 32.28
CA HIS A 345 -11.07 -17.67 33.63
C HIS A 345 -12.23 -17.97 34.59
N LEU A 346 -13.48 -17.84 34.13
CA LEU A 346 -14.69 -18.00 34.95
C LEU A 346 -15.05 -19.45 35.23
N THR A 347 -15.04 -20.30 34.20
CA THR A 347 -15.62 -21.66 34.27
C THR A 347 -14.64 -22.75 33.88
N LYS A 348 -13.39 -22.39 33.52
CA LYS A 348 -12.43 -23.31 32.89
C LYS A 348 -13.01 -23.95 31.62
N ALA A 349 -13.84 -23.18 30.91
CA ALA A 349 -14.31 -23.59 29.60
C ALA A 349 -13.11 -23.82 28.66
N GLU A 350 -13.23 -24.84 27.83
CA GLU A 350 -12.31 -25.12 26.73
C GLU A 350 -12.73 -24.38 25.45
N ASP A 351 -13.99 -23.96 25.35
CA ASP A 351 -14.52 -23.29 24.16
C ASP A 351 -15.63 -22.27 24.49
N VAL A 352 -16.08 -21.54 23.46
CA VAL A 352 -17.09 -20.46 23.57
C VAL A 352 -18.22 -20.63 22.56
N THR A 353 -19.39 -20.12 22.93
CA THR A 353 -20.59 -20.07 22.08
C THR A 353 -20.66 -18.78 21.27
N PHE A 354 -21.40 -18.81 20.17
CA PHE A 354 -21.67 -17.64 19.34
C PHE A 354 -22.28 -16.47 20.15
N GLU A 355 -23.20 -16.77 21.06
CA GLU A 355 -23.85 -15.78 21.93
C GLU A 355 -22.87 -15.14 22.93
N GLN A 356 -21.94 -15.93 23.47
CA GLN A 356 -20.89 -15.40 24.37
C GLN A 356 -19.95 -14.45 23.64
N ILE A 357 -19.64 -14.73 22.37
CA ILE A 357 -18.83 -13.83 21.55
C ILE A 357 -19.60 -12.52 21.31
N TYR A 358 -20.88 -12.62 20.93
CA TYR A 358 -21.72 -11.44 20.66
C TYR A 358 -22.02 -10.61 21.90
N ALA A 359 -21.89 -11.17 23.10
CA ALA A 359 -22.02 -10.42 24.35
C ALA A 359 -20.88 -9.41 24.57
N GLU A 360 -19.71 -9.62 23.96
CA GLU A 360 -18.55 -8.73 24.09
C GLU A 360 -18.56 -7.56 23.08
N LEU A 361 -19.25 -7.75 21.94
CA LEU A 361 -19.27 -6.80 20.82
C LEU A 361 -19.89 -5.42 21.12
N PRO A 362 -20.97 -5.27 21.91
CA PRO A 362 -21.55 -3.97 22.25
C PRO A 362 -20.57 -2.98 22.89
N GLN A 363 -19.54 -3.48 23.57
CA GLN A 363 -18.50 -2.62 24.17
C GLN A 363 -17.50 -2.10 23.13
N LEU A 364 -17.30 -2.86 22.05
CA LEU A 364 -16.35 -2.53 20.99
C LEU A 364 -16.99 -1.66 19.89
N LEU A 365 -18.30 -1.80 19.67
CA LEU A 365 -19.08 -1.06 18.66
C LEU A 365 -20.37 -0.52 19.29
N PRO A 366 -20.29 0.53 20.14
CA PRO A 366 -21.44 1.03 20.89
C PRO A 366 -22.52 1.65 19.99
N ASP A 367 -22.18 2.04 18.77
CA ASP A 367 -23.09 2.70 17.82
C ASP A 367 -24.00 1.72 17.06
N ILE A 368 -23.80 0.40 17.22
CA ILE A 368 -24.67 -0.62 16.64
C ILE A 368 -25.87 -0.86 17.57
N GLU A 369 -27.07 -0.60 17.06
CA GLU A 369 -28.32 -0.79 17.79
C GLU A 369 -28.93 -2.19 17.59
N ASP A 370 -28.97 -2.69 16.35
CA ASP A 370 -29.62 -3.97 16.01
C ASP A 370 -28.62 -5.13 15.92
N TRP A 371 -28.25 -5.68 17.08
CA TRP A 371 -27.37 -6.86 17.15
C TRP A 371 -28.00 -8.14 16.58
N SER A 372 -29.33 -8.22 16.47
CA SER A 372 -29.98 -9.39 15.86
C SER A 372 -29.71 -9.44 14.36
N LEU A 373 -29.81 -8.30 13.68
CA LEU A 373 -29.42 -8.17 12.27
C LEU A 373 -27.95 -8.54 12.05
N VAL A 374 -27.05 -8.08 12.93
CA VAL A 374 -25.61 -8.40 12.85
C VAL A 374 -25.34 -9.90 12.96
N MET A 375 -25.91 -10.54 13.99
CA MET A 375 -25.82 -12.01 14.16
C MET A 375 -26.33 -12.76 12.94
N GLN A 376 -27.50 -12.38 12.43
CA GLN A 376 -28.10 -13.00 11.24
C GLN A 376 -27.24 -12.78 9.99
N THR A 377 -26.57 -11.63 9.89
CA THR A 377 -25.66 -11.34 8.78
C THR A 377 -24.44 -12.24 8.80
N GLU A 378 -23.80 -12.45 9.96
CA GLU A 378 -22.68 -13.39 10.07
C GLU A 378 -23.09 -14.83 9.72
N LEU A 379 -24.22 -15.30 10.23
CA LEU A 379 -24.74 -16.64 9.90
C LEU A 379 -25.07 -16.79 8.41
N ALA A 380 -25.63 -15.74 7.79
CA ALA A 380 -25.96 -15.74 6.37
C ALA A 380 -24.70 -15.73 5.50
N VAL A 381 -23.69 -14.92 5.85
CA VAL A 381 -22.39 -14.89 5.15
C VAL A 381 -21.73 -16.27 5.26
N GLU A 382 -21.62 -16.82 6.47
CA GLU A 382 -21.00 -18.13 6.70
C GLU A 382 -21.69 -19.22 5.88
N ARG A 383 -23.02 -19.33 5.97
CA ARG A 383 -23.83 -20.29 5.17
C ARG A 383 -23.57 -20.12 3.67
N SER A 384 -23.46 -18.88 3.18
CA SER A 384 -23.23 -18.62 1.76
C SER A 384 -21.87 -19.12 1.26
N THR A 385 -20.89 -19.25 2.15
CA THR A 385 -19.50 -19.61 1.81
C THR A 385 -19.25 -21.11 1.80
N LEU A 386 -20.08 -21.91 2.50
CA LEU A 386 -19.83 -23.34 2.71
C LEU A 386 -20.36 -24.18 1.56
N ARG A 387 -19.52 -25.08 1.03
CA ARG A 387 -19.90 -26.13 0.06
C ARG A 387 -19.37 -27.49 0.43
N ALA A 388 -20.12 -28.55 0.13
CA ALA A 388 -19.62 -29.92 0.28
C ALA A 388 -18.37 -30.17 -0.57
N VAL A 389 -17.39 -30.82 0.04
CA VAL A 389 -16.18 -31.27 -0.65
C VAL A 389 -16.51 -32.55 -1.42
N PRO A 390 -16.34 -32.57 -2.76
CA PRO A 390 -16.82 -33.69 -3.58
C PRO A 390 -16.22 -35.05 -3.21
N ASP A 391 -14.94 -35.10 -2.80
CA ASP A 391 -14.29 -36.34 -2.35
C ASP A 391 -14.98 -36.93 -1.12
N VAL A 392 -15.30 -36.08 -0.14
CA VAL A 392 -15.93 -36.51 1.12
C VAL A 392 -17.40 -36.84 0.91
N LEU A 393 -18.09 -36.11 0.03
CA LEU A 393 -19.47 -36.44 -0.34
C LEU A 393 -19.55 -37.83 -1.01
N GLU A 394 -18.65 -38.14 -1.95
CA GLU A 394 -18.56 -39.48 -2.55
C GLU A 394 -18.20 -40.54 -1.50
N LEU A 395 -17.30 -40.24 -0.57
CA LEU A 395 -17.00 -41.14 0.55
C LEU A 395 -18.26 -41.48 1.35
N THR A 396 -19.05 -40.49 1.77
CA THR A 396 -20.29 -40.75 2.53
C THR A 396 -21.29 -41.60 1.76
N ARG A 397 -21.35 -41.45 0.43
CA ARG A 397 -22.14 -42.31 -0.45
C ARG A 397 -21.68 -43.77 -0.39
N ARG A 398 -20.36 -44.01 -0.43
CA ARG A 398 -19.77 -45.36 -0.30
C ARG A 398 -20.01 -45.97 1.08
N LEU A 399 -19.90 -45.18 2.15
CA LEU A 399 -20.17 -45.65 3.51
C LEU A 399 -21.62 -46.11 3.68
N LYS A 400 -22.56 -45.37 3.07
CA LYS A 400 -23.98 -45.76 3.03
C LYS A 400 -24.20 -47.08 2.29
N GLU A 401 -23.52 -47.32 1.17
CA GLU A 401 -23.59 -48.59 0.44
C GLU A 401 -23.02 -49.77 1.26
N GLN A 402 -22.01 -49.51 2.09
CA GLN A 402 -21.38 -50.51 2.96
C GLN A 402 -22.14 -50.73 4.28
N GLY A 403 -23.07 -49.83 4.62
CA GLY A 403 -23.75 -49.85 5.92
C GLY A 403 -22.87 -49.41 7.09
N THR A 404 -21.77 -48.69 6.83
CA THR A 404 -20.91 -48.14 7.87
C THR A 404 -21.43 -46.77 8.32
N PRO A 405 -21.76 -46.57 9.61
CA PRO A 405 -22.26 -45.29 10.09
C PRO A 405 -21.15 -44.23 10.11
N TYR A 406 -21.53 -42.97 9.94
CA TYR A 406 -20.61 -41.85 10.03
C TYR A 406 -21.22 -40.69 10.83
N ALA A 407 -20.36 -39.88 11.43
CA ALA A 407 -20.73 -38.72 12.27
C ALA A 407 -19.81 -37.54 11.97
N PHE A 408 -20.21 -36.34 12.41
CA PHE A 408 -19.41 -35.13 12.27
C PHE A 408 -18.90 -34.64 13.62
N VAL A 409 -17.66 -34.14 13.66
CA VAL A 409 -17.01 -33.60 14.86
C VAL A 409 -16.33 -32.28 14.50
N SER A 410 -16.59 -31.20 15.23
CA SER A 410 -16.04 -29.88 14.89
C SER A 410 -15.68 -29.05 16.11
N ASP A 411 -14.57 -28.32 16.00
CA ASP A 411 -14.18 -27.26 16.92
C ASP A 411 -14.75 -25.92 16.40
N MET A 412 -15.92 -25.51 16.89
CA MET A 412 -16.62 -24.34 16.36
C MET A 412 -17.53 -23.66 17.40
N TYR A 413 -17.61 -22.33 17.32
CA TYR A 413 -18.51 -21.52 18.14
C TYR A 413 -19.97 -21.50 17.66
N LEU A 414 -20.25 -21.97 16.44
CA LEU A 414 -21.60 -22.07 15.87
C LEU A 414 -22.37 -23.24 16.47
N SER A 415 -23.70 -23.12 16.53
CA SER A 415 -24.54 -24.16 17.13
C SER A 415 -24.60 -25.42 16.27
N ARG A 416 -24.85 -26.56 16.92
CA ARG A 416 -25.09 -27.84 16.23
C ARG A 416 -26.23 -27.73 15.23
N THR A 417 -27.32 -27.06 15.59
CA THR A 417 -28.49 -26.89 14.72
C THR A 417 -28.13 -26.19 13.42
N PHE A 418 -27.35 -25.10 13.47
CA PHE A 418 -26.88 -24.42 12.27
C PHE A 418 -26.03 -25.35 11.39
N LEU A 419 -25.11 -26.11 11.99
CA LEU A 419 -24.24 -27.02 11.26
C LEU A 419 -25.01 -28.18 10.61
N GLU A 420 -25.99 -28.77 11.30
CA GLU A 420 -26.86 -29.82 10.76
C GLU A 420 -27.67 -29.33 9.56
N GLU A 421 -28.21 -28.11 9.62
CA GLU A 421 -28.91 -27.47 8.50
C GLU A 421 -27.98 -27.32 7.29
N VAL A 422 -26.80 -26.72 7.48
CA VAL A 422 -25.84 -26.48 6.38
C VAL A 422 -25.32 -27.78 5.78
N LEU A 423 -25.06 -28.81 6.59
CA LEU A 423 -24.66 -30.13 6.11
C LEU A 423 -25.75 -30.75 5.23
N SER A 424 -27.02 -30.67 5.66
CA SER A 424 -28.16 -31.18 4.89
C SER A 424 -28.34 -30.43 3.56
N GLU A 425 -28.26 -29.09 3.59
CA GLU A 425 -28.32 -28.22 2.40
C GLU A 425 -27.23 -28.55 1.37
N ASN A 426 -26.09 -29.08 1.83
CA ASN A 426 -24.95 -29.47 1.00
C ASN A 426 -24.92 -30.96 0.62
N GLY A 427 -26.02 -31.69 0.85
CA GLY A 427 -26.22 -33.05 0.32
C GLY A 427 -25.77 -34.18 1.23
N TYR A 428 -25.31 -33.89 2.45
CA TYR A 428 -25.11 -34.93 3.47
C TYR A 428 -26.46 -35.42 4.01
N ALA A 429 -26.54 -36.70 4.37
CA ALA A 429 -27.74 -37.32 4.92
C ALA A 429 -27.40 -38.60 5.69
N ASP A 430 -28.29 -39.01 6.60
CA ASP A 430 -28.18 -40.28 7.36
C ASP A 430 -26.91 -40.38 8.23
N TRP A 431 -26.38 -39.25 8.72
CA TRP A 431 -25.32 -39.27 9.73
C TRP A 431 -25.88 -39.67 11.11
N THR A 432 -25.04 -40.26 11.96
CA THR A 432 -25.43 -40.71 13.30
C THR A 432 -25.65 -39.54 14.26
N CYS A 433 -24.72 -38.59 14.29
CA CYS A 433 -24.76 -37.42 15.15
C CYS A 433 -23.78 -36.33 14.69
N VAL A 434 -23.97 -35.10 15.15
CA VAL A 434 -23.02 -33.99 15.06
C VAL A 434 -22.56 -33.60 16.46
N MET A 435 -21.25 -33.54 16.68
CA MET A 435 -20.63 -33.14 17.95
C MET A 435 -19.84 -31.85 17.76
N VAL A 436 -20.20 -30.83 18.54
CA VAL A 436 -19.59 -29.49 18.45
C VAL A 436 -18.99 -29.13 19.80
N SER A 437 -17.78 -28.59 19.76
CA SER A 437 -16.96 -28.30 20.94
C SER A 437 -17.59 -27.32 21.92
N ASN A 438 -18.28 -26.27 21.44
CA ASN A 438 -18.93 -25.26 22.29
C ASN A 438 -20.07 -25.84 23.16
N GLU A 439 -20.78 -26.86 22.67
CA GLU A 439 -21.88 -27.52 23.38
C GLU A 439 -21.40 -28.62 24.32
N LEU A 440 -20.27 -29.26 24.01
CA LEU A 440 -19.64 -30.28 24.84
C LEU A 440 -18.63 -29.70 25.83
N ASN A 441 -18.21 -28.44 25.64
CA ASN A 441 -17.08 -27.81 26.30
C ASN A 441 -15.81 -28.69 26.25
N ALA A 442 -15.55 -29.27 25.07
CA ALA A 442 -14.46 -30.20 24.83
C ALA A 442 -13.99 -30.05 23.38
N THR A 443 -12.69 -29.89 23.14
CA THR A 443 -12.14 -29.58 21.81
C THR A 443 -11.30 -30.72 21.24
N LYS A 444 -11.17 -30.77 19.91
CA LYS A 444 -10.16 -31.58 19.20
C LYS A 444 -8.76 -31.03 19.46
N ALA A 445 -8.64 -29.71 19.58
CA ALA A 445 -7.40 -29.01 19.88
C ALA A 445 -6.74 -29.43 21.21
N THR A 446 -7.50 -29.78 22.26
CA THR A 446 -6.95 -30.39 23.50
C THR A 446 -7.07 -31.91 23.50
N GLY A 447 -7.81 -32.47 22.53
CA GLY A 447 -8.17 -33.88 22.42
C GLY A 447 -9.26 -34.33 23.40
N SER A 448 -9.80 -33.46 24.25
CA SER A 448 -10.80 -33.82 25.26
C SER A 448 -12.11 -34.34 24.64
N ILE A 449 -12.47 -33.86 23.44
CA ILE A 449 -13.68 -34.25 22.72
C ILE A 449 -13.72 -35.75 22.39
N TRP A 450 -12.57 -36.38 22.18
CA TRP A 450 -12.48 -37.79 21.77
C TRP A 450 -13.01 -38.76 22.83
N LYS A 451 -13.08 -38.35 24.10
CA LYS A 451 -13.75 -39.13 25.16
C LYS A 451 -15.26 -39.21 24.94
N HIS A 452 -15.87 -38.09 24.54
CA HIS A 452 -17.30 -38.03 24.23
C HIS A 452 -17.62 -38.80 22.95
N VAL A 453 -16.78 -38.63 21.92
CA VAL A 453 -16.92 -39.34 20.64
C VAL A 453 -16.92 -40.86 20.86
N LYS A 454 -15.97 -41.39 21.64
CA LYS A 454 -15.89 -42.84 21.90
C LYS A 454 -17.04 -43.36 22.76
N ALA A 455 -17.52 -42.56 23.72
CA ALA A 455 -18.66 -42.93 24.54
C ALA A 455 -19.94 -43.12 23.72
N GLU A 456 -20.13 -42.30 22.68
CA GLU A 456 -21.31 -42.34 21.82
C GLU A 456 -21.18 -43.36 20.67
N LEU A 457 -20.01 -43.43 20.01
CA LEU A 457 -19.81 -44.16 18.74
C LEU A 457 -19.00 -45.46 18.88
N GLY A 458 -18.42 -45.72 20.06
CA GLY A 458 -17.61 -46.91 20.34
C GLY A 458 -16.10 -46.71 20.17
N GLU A 459 -15.35 -47.82 20.25
CA GLU A 459 -13.89 -47.80 20.36
C GLU A 459 -13.15 -47.88 19.01
N GLN A 460 -13.68 -48.62 18.02
CA GLN A 460 -13.03 -48.80 16.72
C GLN A 460 -13.43 -47.69 15.76
N LEU A 461 -12.78 -46.53 15.87
CA LEU A 461 -13.11 -45.36 15.04
C LEU A 461 -12.03 -45.09 13.98
N LEU A 462 -12.48 -44.48 12.89
CA LEU A 462 -11.63 -43.81 11.89
C LEU A 462 -12.04 -42.34 11.83
N HIS A 463 -11.11 -41.42 12.05
CA HIS A 463 -11.32 -39.99 11.90
C HIS A 463 -10.62 -39.45 10.65
N ILE A 464 -11.28 -38.52 9.95
CA ILE A 464 -10.75 -37.85 8.76
C ILE A 464 -10.90 -36.33 8.97
N GLY A 465 -9.81 -35.58 8.78
CA GLY A 465 -9.79 -34.12 8.91
C GLY A 465 -8.57 -33.46 8.28
N ASP A 466 -8.57 -32.13 8.19
CA ASP A 466 -7.56 -31.32 7.48
C ASP A 466 -6.39 -30.91 8.35
N ASP A 467 -6.58 -30.85 9.68
CA ASP A 467 -5.57 -30.36 10.60
C ASP A 467 -4.72 -31.50 11.17
N LYS A 468 -3.42 -31.45 10.92
CA LYS A 468 -2.49 -32.48 11.40
C LYS A 468 -2.47 -32.58 12.93
N HIS A 469 -2.63 -31.49 13.65
CA HIS A 469 -2.57 -31.51 15.10
C HIS A 469 -3.90 -31.97 15.70
N ALA A 470 -5.01 -31.33 15.33
CA ALA A 470 -6.33 -31.57 15.90
C ALA A 470 -7.00 -32.85 15.38
N ASP A 471 -6.81 -33.21 14.11
CA ASP A 471 -7.53 -34.32 13.44
C ASP A 471 -6.66 -35.56 13.18
N VAL A 472 -5.34 -35.46 13.38
CA VAL A 472 -4.42 -36.59 13.19
C VAL A 472 -3.69 -36.94 14.47
N ASP A 473 -2.96 -36.00 15.07
CA ASP A 473 -2.06 -36.31 16.20
C ASP A 473 -2.82 -36.54 17.51
N HIS A 474 -3.79 -35.70 17.88
CA HIS A 474 -4.59 -35.93 19.09
C HIS A 474 -5.48 -37.18 19.06
N PRO A 475 -6.30 -37.45 18.02
CA PRO A 475 -7.14 -38.65 18.02
C PRO A 475 -6.31 -39.94 18.07
N LYS A 476 -5.11 -39.98 17.47
CA LYS A 476 -4.19 -41.12 17.57
C LYS A 476 -3.84 -41.46 19.02
N GLN A 477 -3.68 -40.45 19.89
CA GLN A 477 -3.40 -40.65 21.32
C GLN A 477 -4.56 -41.37 22.05
N TYR A 478 -5.78 -41.30 21.51
CA TYR A 478 -6.97 -41.99 22.00
C TYR A 478 -7.22 -43.35 21.32
N GLY A 479 -6.26 -43.83 20.52
CA GLY A 479 -6.36 -45.10 19.78
C GLY A 479 -7.22 -45.04 18.51
N ILE A 480 -7.59 -43.84 18.06
CA ILE A 480 -8.41 -43.63 16.86
C ILE A 480 -7.51 -43.72 15.63
N THR A 481 -7.94 -44.46 14.61
CA THR A 481 -7.26 -44.48 13.31
C THR A 481 -7.53 -43.16 12.59
N THR A 482 -6.55 -42.56 11.94
CA THR A 482 -6.73 -41.24 11.30
C THR A 482 -6.24 -41.22 9.86
N ILE A 483 -6.93 -40.47 9.00
CA ILE A 483 -6.50 -40.12 7.65
C ILE A 483 -6.48 -38.60 7.53
N HIS A 484 -5.36 -38.04 7.08
CA HIS A 484 -5.21 -36.60 6.85
C HIS A 484 -5.78 -36.22 5.47
N TYR A 485 -6.61 -35.19 5.40
CA TYR A 485 -7.22 -34.69 4.16
C TYR A 485 -6.98 -33.17 3.98
N PRO A 486 -5.87 -32.75 3.35
CA PRO A 486 -5.53 -31.32 3.21
C PRO A 486 -6.11 -30.64 1.96
N ARG A 487 -6.74 -31.39 1.04
CA ARG A 487 -7.01 -30.92 -0.33
C ARG A 487 -7.98 -29.74 -0.39
N ALA A 488 -8.94 -29.63 0.52
CA ALA A 488 -9.91 -28.53 0.56
C ALA A 488 -9.54 -27.42 1.56
N ARG A 489 -8.35 -27.48 2.16
CA ARG A 489 -7.96 -26.63 3.29
C ARG A 489 -7.89 -25.14 2.97
N SER A 490 -8.39 -24.29 3.86
CA SER A 490 -8.24 -22.83 3.77
C SER A 490 -6.89 -22.40 4.32
N SER A 491 -6.33 -21.28 3.85
CA SER A 491 -5.10 -20.74 4.43
C SER A 491 -5.41 -20.06 5.76
N ARG A 492 -4.45 -20.03 6.69
CA ARG A 492 -4.59 -19.29 7.95
C ARG A 492 -3.61 -18.13 7.93
N ARG A 493 -4.09 -16.97 7.45
CA ARG A 493 -3.28 -15.74 7.29
C ARG A 493 -3.62 -14.75 8.39
N THR A 494 -2.63 -14.03 8.89
CA THR A 494 -2.78 -13.00 9.93
C THR A 494 -2.23 -11.67 9.44
N THR A 495 -2.93 -11.12 8.45
CA THR A 495 -2.65 -9.81 7.84
C THR A 495 -2.76 -8.67 8.83
N GLN A 496 -2.09 -7.54 8.58
CA GLN A 496 -2.25 -6.35 9.42
C GLN A 496 -3.67 -5.79 9.33
N ARG A 497 -4.24 -5.80 8.12
CA ARG A 497 -5.60 -5.33 7.82
C ARG A 497 -6.60 -6.46 7.89
N LEU A 498 -7.79 -6.15 8.38
CA LEU A 498 -8.97 -6.99 8.26
C LEU A 498 -10.17 -6.08 8.06
N ASP A 499 -10.49 -5.79 6.81
CA ASP A 499 -11.55 -4.89 6.39
C ASP A 499 -12.05 -5.24 4.97
N GLU A 500 -13.02 -4.48 4.45
CA GLU A 500 -13.63 -4.69 3.13
C GLU A 500 -12.61 -4.84 1.98
N ALA A 501 -11.44 -4.19 2.06
CA ALA A 501 -10.43 -4.26 1.01
C ALA A 501 -9.72 -5.63 0.98
N THR A 502 -9.58 -6.29 2.13
CA THR A 502 -8.99 -7.64 2.26
C THR A 502 -9.78 -8.69 1.47
N VAL A 503 -11.11 -8.54 1.42
CA VAL A 503 -12.04 -9.49 0.79
C VAL A 503 -11.77 -9.68 -0.71
N VAL A 504 -11.31 -8.63 -1.40
CA VAL A 504 -11.09 -8.65 -2.85
C VAL A 504 -9.99 -9.65 -3.23
N GLY A 505 -8.80 -9.51 -2.63
CA GLY A 505 -7.69 -10.43 -2.86
C GLY A 505 -7.96 -11.84 -2.31
N SER A 506 -8.59 -11.92 -1.14
CA SER A 506 -8.95 -13.20 -0.50
C SER A 506 -9.87 -14.06 -1.38
N ARG A 507 -10.89 -13.47 -2.01
CA ARG A 507 -11.79 -14.17 -2.95
C ARG A 507 -11.07 -14.73 -4.17
N LEU A 508 -10.28 -13.89 -4.84
CA LEU A 508 -9.59 -14.31 -6.06
C LEU A 508 -8.60 -15.45 -5.77
N ARG A 509 -7.83 -15.31 -4.69
CA ARG A 509 -6.87 -16.33 -4.27
C ARG A 509 -7.54 -17.63 -3.86
N ARG A 510 -8.67 -17.57 -3.15
CA ARG A 510 -9.42 -18.77 -2.81
C ARG A 510 -9.94 -19.49 -4.04
N TYR A 511 -10.51 -18.75 -4.97
CA TYR A 511 -11.03 -19.29 -6.22
C TYR A 511 -9.93 -19.99 -7.04
N ILE A 512 -8.76 -19.34 -7.20
CA ILE A 512 -7.62 -19.93 -7.92
C ILE A 512 -7.10 -21.18 -7.22
N SER A 513 -6.87 -21.13 -5.90
CA SER A 513 -6.36 -22.28 -5.14
C SER A 513 -7.29 -23.49 -5.17
N LEU A 514 -8.61 -23.30 -5.06
CA LEU A 514 -9.56 -24.41 -5.16
C LEU A 514 -9.62 -25.01 -6.56
N ARG A 515 -9.59 -24.18 -7.61
CA ARG A 515 -9.59 -24.67 -9.01
C ARG A 515 -8.33 -25.43 -9.39
N GLU A 516 -7.20 -25.07 -8.82
CA GLU A 516 -5.97 -25.84 -8.96
C GLU A 516 -6.12 -27.20 -8.29
N ARG A 517 -6.50 -27.20 -7.01
CA ARG A 517 -6.63 -28.45 -6.23
C ARG A 517 -7.71 -29.37 -6.79
N ALA A 518 -8.72 -28.81 -7.47
CA ALA A 518 -9.70 -29.55 -8.24
C ALA A 518 -9.07 -30.44 -9.33
N GLN A 519 -7.92 -30.09 -9.90
CA GLN A 519 -7.25 -30.85 -10.97
C GLN A 519 -6.30 -31.96 -10.48
N GLY A 520 -6.08 -32.07 -9.16
CA GLY A 520 -5.24 -33.10 -8.52
C GLY A 520 -3.75 -32.72 -8.38
N GLU A 521 -3.01 -33.43 -7.52
CA GLU A 521 -1.65 -33.06 -7.06
C GLU A 521 -0.60 -32.91 -8.17
N LYS A 522 -0.73 -33.63 -9.30
CA LYS A 522 0.28 -33.62 -10.37
C LYS A 522 0.36 -32.30 -11.15
N VAL A 523 -0.72 -31.51 -11.18
CA VAL A 523 -0.74 -30.20 -11.86
C VAL A 523 -0.26 -29.09 -10.93
N ALA A 524 -0.43 -29.25 -9.61
CA ALA A 524 -0.09 -28.24 -8.61
C ALA A 524 1.42 -28.09 -8.31
N SER A 525 2.28 -28.95 -8.89
CA SER A 525 3.67 -29.08 -8.44
C SER A 525 4.73 -28.34 -9.27
N ASP A 526 4.43 -27.85 -10.47
CA ASP A 526 5.45 -27.20 -11.30
C ASP A 526 5.65 -25.71 -10.94
N LEU A 527 6.92 -25.28 -10.92
CA LEU A 527 7.29 -23.93 -10.47
C LEU A 527 6.69 -22.81 -11.33
N ALA A 528 6.56 -23.06 -12.64
CA ALA A 528 5.97 -22.12 -13.59
C ALA A 528 4.50 -21.82 -13.27
N THR A 529 3.68 -22.86 -13.03
CA THR A 529 2.27 -22.67 -12.69
C THR A 529 2.12 -21.97 -11.33
N ARG A 530 2.96 -22.28 -10.34
CA ARG A 530 2.94 -21.57 -9.05
C ARG A 530 3.24 -20.07 -9.19
N TRP A 531 4.22 -19.70 -10.03
CA TRP A 531 4.46 -18.29 -10.37
C TRP A 531 3.28 -17.65 -11.10
N GLN A 532 2.68 -18.37 -12.05
CA GLN A 532 1.51 -17.89 -12.79
C GLN A 532 0.31 -17.66 -11.86
N GLN A 533 0.08 -18.54 -10.88
CA GLN A 533 -0.98 -18.39 -9.89
C GLN A 533 -0.73 -17.22 -8.95
N LEU A 534 0.51 -17.02 -8.50
CA LEU A 534 0.87 -15.83 -7.73
C LEU A 534 0.63 -14.57 -8.56
N GLY A 535 0.98 -14.60 -9.85
CA GLY A 535 0.64 -13.55 -10.81
C GLY A 535 -0.86 -13.27 -10.87
N GLN A 536 -1.68 -14.30 -11.03
CA GLN A 536 -3.14 -14.16 -11.10
C GLN A 536 -3.74 -13.62 -9.79
N ALA A 537 -3.38 -14.22 -8.65
CA ALA A 537 -4.01 -13.95 -7.36
C ALA A 537 -3.53 -12.64 -6.71
N PHE A 538 -2.23 -12.37 -6.77
CA PHE A 538 -1.63 -11.18 -6.18
C PHE A 538 -1.47 -10.07 -7.22
N GLY A 539 -0.74 -10.34 -8.30
CA GLY A 539 -0.44 -9.31 -9.30
C GLY A 539 -1.68 -8.85 -10.07
N GLY A 540 -2.66 -9.73 -10.31
CA GLY A 540 -3.96 -9.38 -10.91
C GLY A 540 -4.72 -8.33 -10.10
N ILE A 541 -4.63 -8.36 -8.77
CA ILE A 541 -5.25 -7.34 -7.89
C ILE A 541 -4.41 -6.07 -7.85
N VAL A 542 -3.10 -6.19 -7.62
CA VAL A 542 -2.20 -5.03 -7.48
C VAL A 542 -2.12 -4.24 -8.78
N VAL A 543 -1.73 -4.88 -9.87
CA VAL A 543 -1.59 -4.21 -11.17
C VAL A 543 -2.96 -3.82 -11.72
N GLY A 544 -3.98 -4.66 -11.50
CA GLY A 544 -5.38 -4.34 -11.84
C GLY A 544 -5.87 -3.06 -11.15
N ALA A 545 -5.63 -2.91 -9.86
CA ALA A 545 -5.98 -1.70 -9.10
C ALA A 545 -5.21 -0.48 -9.60
N PHE A 546 -3.94 -0.65 -9.97
CA PHE A 546 -3.15 0.43 -10.55
C PHE A 546 -3.70 0.90 -11.90
N VAL A 547 -4.00 -0.01 -12.83
CA VAL A 547 -4.53 0.37 -14.16
C VAL A 547 -5.93 0.97 -14.07
N GLN A 548 -6.78 0.49 -13.15
CA GLN A 548 -8.07 1.09 -12.86
C GLN A 548 -7.92 2.53 -12.33
N TRP A 549 -7.04 2.73 -11.35
CA TRP A 549 -6.73 4.06 -10.81
C TRP A 549 -6.12 4.98 -11.88
N LEU A 550 -5.21 4.46 -12.70
CA LEU A 550 -4.58 5.20 -13.80
C LEU A 550 -5.62 5.64 -14.83
N ALA A 551 -6.57 4.78 -15.19
CA ALA A 551 -7.67 5.12 -16.10
C ALA A 551 -8.53 6.27 -15.56
N GLU A 552 -8.81 6.30 -14.26
CA GLU A 552 -9.47 7.43 -13.63
C GLU A 552 -8.62 8.71 -13.73
N LYS A 553 -7.30 8.64 -13.55
CA LYS A 553 -6.41 9.81 -13.69
C LYS A 553 -6.33 10.32 -15.12
N VAL A 554 -6.17 9.42 -16.09
CA VAL A 554 -6.18 9.75 -17.52
C VAL A 554 -7.46 10.49 -17.89
N LYS A 555 -8.61 9.94 -17.48
CA LYS A 555 -9.92 10.54 -17.74
C LYS A 555 -10.10 11.90 -17.09
N THR A 556 -9.79 12.00 -15.79
CA THR A 556 -10.02 13.23 -15.01
C THR A 556 -9.04 14.36 -15.34
N GLN A 557 -7.84 14.02 -15.80
CA GLN A 557 -6.80 15.00 -16.14
C GLN A 557 -6.65 15.22 -17.63
N HIS A 558 -7.49 14.58 -18.46
CA HIS A 558 -7.49 14.70 -19.92
C HIS A 558 -6.09 14.44 -20.51
N ILE A 559 -5.52 13.29 -20.18
CA ILE A 559 -4.21 12.87 -20.68
C ILE A 559 -4.38 12.30 -22.08
N ASP A 560 -3.70 12.89 -23.06
CA ASP A 560 -3.73 12.45 -24.46
C ASP A 560 -2.77 11.30 -24.71
N ARG A 561 -1.65 11.28 -23.96
CA ARG A 561 -0.60 10.27 -24.15
C ARG A 561 0.03 9.79 -22.83
N LEU A 562 0.16 8.47 -22.70
CA LEU A 562 0.83 7.80 -21.59
C LEU A 562 2.17 7.18 -22.03
N TYR A 563 3.21 7.41 -21.25
CA TYR A 563 4.53 6.83 -21.43
C TYR A 563 4.87 5.90 -20.27
N PHE A 564 4.79 4.59 -20.50
CA PHE A 564 5.23 3.59 -19.53
C PHE A 564 6.74 3.46 -19.57
N CYS A 565 7.40 3.82 -18.48
CA CYS A 565 8.86 3.90 -18.42
C CYS A 565 9.48 2.51 -18.32
N ALA A 566 10.49 2.25 -19.14
CA ALA A 566 11.40 1.14 -18.88
C ALA A 566 12.16 1.40 -17.56
N ARG A 567 12.49 0.37 -16.77
CA ARG A 567 12.20 -1.05 -16.98
C ARG A 567 10.88 -1.49 -16.34
N ASP A 568 10.52 -0.87 -15.22
CA ASP A 568 9.52 -1.38 -14.28
C ASP A 568 8.07 -1.09 -14.74
N GLY A 569 7.89 -0.19 -15.72
CA GLY A 569 6.61 0.02 -16.39
C GLY A 569 6.22 -1.08 -17.39
N TYR A 570 7.05 -2.11 -17.61
CA TYR A 570 6.80 -3.17 -18.59
C TYR A 570 5.51 -3.95 -18.29
N LEU A 571 5.41 -4.52 -17.08
CA LEU A 571 4.22 -5.24 -16.67
C LEU A 571 2.98 -4.32 -16.59
N MET A 572 3.16 -3.07 -16.16
CA MET A 572 2.06 -2.09 -16.09
C MET A 572 1.49 -1.81 -17.48
N LYS A 573 2.35 -1.68 -18.51
CA LYS A 573 1.90 -1.50 -19.89
C LYS A 573 1.18 -2.72 -20.41
N GLN A 574 1.71 -3.92 -20.18
CA GLN A 574 1.07 -5.16 -20.61
C GLN A 574 -0.32 -5.32 -19.99
N ALA A 575 -0.45 -5.04 -18.69
CA ALA A 575 -1.75 -5.04 -18.00
C ALA A 575 -2.70 -3.96 -18.54
N TRP A 576 -2.20 -2.75 -18.81
CA TRP A 576 -2.98 -1.68 -19.43
C TRP A 576 -3.53 -2.11 -20.80
N ASP A 577 -2.69 -2.67 -21.65
CA ASP A 577 -3.10 -3.15 -22.97
C ASP A 577 -4.13 -4.29 -22.85
N ALA A 578 -3.91 -5.24 -21.94
CA ALA A 578 -4.81 -6.37 -21.69
C ALA A 578 -6.16 -5.96 -21.08
N SER A 579 -6.21 -4.84 -20.37
CA SER A 579 -7.45 -4.32 -19.79
C SER A 579 -8.42 -3.75 -20.84
N GLY A 580 -7.93 -3.41 -22.04
CA GLY A 580 -8.72 -2.78 -23.09
C GLY A 580 -9.18 -1.34 -22.79
N LEU A 581 -8.71 -0.72 -21.69
CA LEU A 581 -9.14 0.61 -21.25
C LEU A 581 -8.77 1.74 -22.22
N SER A 582 -7.70 1.56 -23.01
CA SER A 582 -7.24 2.54 -24.01
C SER A 582 -8.33 2.90 -25.01
N VAL A 583 -9.12 1.91 -25.47
CA VAL A 583 -10.17 2.11 -26.48
C VAL A 583 -11.29 3.00 -25.97
N GLY A 584 -11.65 2.86 -24.69
CA GLY A 584 -12.71 3.67 -24.07
C GLY A 584 -12.27 5.09 -23.69
N LEU A 585 -10.96 5.35 -23.62
CA LEU A 585 -10.37 6.61 -23.17
C LEU A 585 -9.76 7.47 -24.28
N ASP A 586 -9.59 6.92 -25.49
CA ASP A 586 -8.95 7.60 -26.63
C ASP A 586 -7.55 8.14 -26.27
N VAL A 587 -6.75 7.33 -25.58
CA VAL A 587 -5.40 7.69 -25.11
C VAL A 587 -4.33 6.90 -25.87
N GLU A 588 -3.32 7.60 -26.37
CA GLU A 588 -2.16 6.99 -27.03
C GLU A 588 -1.17 6.47 -25.96
N THR A 589 -0.63 5.27 -26.13
CA THR A 589 0.28 4.68 -25.13
C THR A 589 1.60 4.22 -25.74
N HIS A 590 2.70 4.53 -25.08
CA HIS A 590 4.06 4.19 -25.50
C HIS A 590 4.80 3.43 -24.40
N TYR A 591 5.74 2.58 -24.81
CA TYR A 591 6.76 2.04 -23.92
C TYR A 591 8.05 2.85 -24.12
N LEU A 592 8.41 3.66 -23.14
CA LEU A 592 9.51 4.62 -23.25
C LEU A 592 10.79 4.03 -22.65
N TYR A 593 11.80 3.77 -23.49
CA TYR A 593 13.06 3.15 -23.11
C TYR A 593 14.01 4.11 -22.39
N ILE A 594 13.63 4.60 -21.22
CA ILE A 594 14.45 5.49 -20.39
C ILE A 594 15.04 4.78 -19.17
N SER A 595 16.01 5.41 -18.54
CA SER A 595 16.58 4.98 -17.26
C SER A 595 17.19 6.19 -16.55
N ARG A 596 17.55 6.05 -15.27
CA ARG A 596 18.26 7.11 -14.54
C ARG A 596 19.54 7.54 -15.27
N GLN A 597 20.35 6.59 -15.73
CA GLN A 597 21.58 6.91 -16.47
C GLN A 597 21.30 7.55 -17.83
N ALA A 598 20.31 7.03 -18.58
CA ALA A 598 19.97 7.52 -19.92
C ALA A 598 19.37 8.94 -19.91
N LEU A 599 18.91 9.42 -18.75
CA LEU A 599 18.34 10.76 -18.58
C LEU A 599 19.27 11.73 -17.85
N VAL A 600 19.88 11.31 -16.72
CA VAL A 600 20.70 12.20 -15.88
C VAL A 600 21.95 12.68 -16.62
N ILE A 601 22.60 11.81 -17.40
CA ILE A 601 23.80 12.22 -18.18
C ILE A 601 23.43 13.29 -19.22
N PRO A 602 22.46 13.06 -20.14
CA PRO A 602 22.01 14.11 -21.06
C PRO A 602 21.55 15.41 -20.37
N ALA A 603 20.69 15.31 -19.34
CA ALA A 603 20.17 16.48 -18.64
C ALA A 603 21.32 17.28 -17.99
N GLY A 604 22.23 16.58 -17.33
CA GLY A 604 23.42 17.17 -16.74
C GLY A 604 24.31 17.89 -17.75
N ILE A 605 24.48 17.33 -18.96
CA ILE A 605 25.23 17.97 -20.07
C ILE A 605 24.50 19.19 -20.61
N GLN A 606 23.17 19.14 -20.73
CA GLN A 606 22.37 20.29 -21.16
C GLN A 606 22.52 21.47 -20.19
N SER A 607 22.63 21.21 -18.89
CA SER A 607 22.89 22.21 -17.85
C SER A 607 24.39 22.52 -17.64
N SER A 608 25.28 22.01 -18.50
CA SER A 608 26.75 22.21 -18.42
C SER A 608 27.29 23.05 -19.59
N THR A 609 28.53 23.51 -19.45
CA THR A 609 29.33 24.13 -20.52
C THR A 609 30.65 23.37 -20.69
N PRO A 610 31.40 23.58 -21.79
CA PRO A 610 32.74 23.01 -21.94
C PRO A 610 33.70 23.40 -20.81
N ASP A 611 33.54 24.59 -20.21
CA ASP A 611 34.40 25.05 -19.12
C ASP A 611 33.93 24.55 -17.75
N HIS A 612 32.63 24.28 -17.59
CA HIS A 612 32.04 23.93 -16.31
C HIS A 612 30.95 22.85 -16.39
N LEU A 613 31.15 21.73 -15.68
CA LEU A 613 30.15 20.67 -15.55
C LEU A 613 29.20 20.99 -14.40
N SER A 614 27.91 20.73 -14.60
CA SER A 614 26.91 20.93 -13.56
C SER A 614 27.15 20.02 -12.36
N ARG A 615 26.77 20.50 -11.18
CA ARG A 615 26.93 19.74 -9.93
C ARG A 615 26.18 18.40 -9.97
N THR A 616 24.96 18.41 -10.51
CA THR A 616 24.13 17.20 -10.67
C THR A 616 24.80 16.16 -11.56
N LEU A 617 25.43 16.58 -12.66
CA LEU A 617 26.19 15.67 -13.53
C LEU A 617 27.39 15.07 -12.79
N LEU A 618 28.17 15.91 -12.12
CA LEU A 618 29.34 15.45 -11.34
C LEU A 618 28.94 14.47 -10.25
N ASP A 619 27.90 14.78 -9.47
CA ASP A 619 27.42 13.92 -8.39
C ASP A 619 26.97 12.55 -8.90
N PHE A 620 26.35 12.48 -10.07
CA PHE A 620 26.00 11.21 -10.71
C PHE A 620 27.22 10.48 -11.30
N LEU A 621 28.15 11.19 -11.93
CA LEU A 621 29.36 10.57 -12.50
C LEU A 621 30.25 9.97 -11.41
N VAL A 622 30.27 10.56 -10.21
CA VAL A 622 31.03 10.04 -9.06
C VAL A 622 30.21 9.17 -8.12
N SER A 623 28.91 8.95 -8.37
CA SER A 623 28.10 8.09 -7.52
C SER A 623 28.63 6.66 -7.63
N ALA A 624 29.31 6.23 -6.57
CA ALA A 624 29.89 4.92 -6.41
C ALA A 624 29.40 4.33 -5.09
N TYR A 625 28.66 3.23 -5.16
CA TYR A 625 28.53 2.30 -4.04
C TYR A 625 29.83 1.49 -3.99
N ASP A 626 30.21 0.99 -2.81
CA ASP A 626 31.55 0.50 -2.39
C ASP A 626 32.23 -0.61 -3.26
N ASN A 627 31.77 -0.85 -4.49
CA ASN A 627 32.22 -1.88 -5.43
C ASN A 627 32.61 -1.36 -6.84
N ILE A 628 32.55 -0.06 -7.11
CA ILE A 628 32.93 0.50 -8.43
C ILE A 628 34.38 0.97 -8.46
N THR A 629 35.09 0.59 -9.52
CA THR A 629 36.49 0.98 -9.75
C THR A 629 36.60 2.36 -10.41
N VAL A 630 37.71 3.06 -10.19
CA VAL A 630 37.99 4.34 -10.85
C VAL A 630 37.92 4.21 -12.37
N LEU A 631 38.40 3.11 -12.95
CA LEU A 631 38.31 2.89 -14.39
C LEU A 631 36.85 2.86 -14.89
N GLN A 632 35.96 2.15 -14.19
CA GLN A 632 34.54 2.09 -14.55
C GLN A 632 33.86 3.48 -14.47
N LEU A 633 34.23 4.31 -13.51
CA LEU A 633 33.74 5.71 -13.44
C LEU A 633 34.24 6.53 -14.64
N LEU A 634 35.50 6.36 -15.05
CA LEU A 634 36.03 7.01 -16.25
C LEU A 634 35.39 6.48 -17.54
N GLU A 635 34.98 5.20 -17.58
CA GLU A 635 34.22 4.63 -18.69
C GLU A 635 32.83 5.29 -18.78
N ARG A 636 32.16 5.49 -17.63
CA ARG A 636 30.90 6.24 -17.53
C ARG A 636 31.04 7.68 -18.02
N CYS A 637 32.19 8.32 -17.78
CA CYS A 637 32.52 9.66 -18.25
C CYS A 637 32.92 9.71 -19.74
N GLY A 638 33.08 8.57 -20.41
CA GLY A 638 33.54 8.50 -21.81
C GLY A 638 35.03 8.80 -22.02
N VAL A 639 35.83 8.84 -20.95
CA VAL A 639 37.25 9.27 -20.98
C VAL A 639 38.23 8.19 -20.51
N ALA A 640 37.79 6.95 -20.36
CA ALA A 640 38.66 5.83 -19.95
C ALA A 640 39.82 5.52 -20.91
N GLN A 641 39.78 6.04 -22.14
CA GLN A 641 40.86 5.90 -23.13
C GLN A 641 41.70 7.18 -23.26
N ASP A 642 41.38 8.26 -22.54
CA ASP A 642 42.16 9.50 -22.58
C ASP A 642 43.40 9.39 -21.68
N SER A 643 44.58 9.46 -22.29
CA SER A 643 45.85 9.28 -21.60
C SER A 643 46.16 10.35 -20.54
N GLU A 644 45.65 11.57 -20.69
CA GLU A 644 45.89 12.65 -19.73
C GLU A 644 45.01 12.46 -18.48
N VAL A 645 43.73 12.13 -18.70
CA VAL A 645 42.78 11.84 -17.61
C VAL A 645 43.22 10.61 -16.83
N ILE A 646 43.60 9.52 -17.52
CA ILE A 646 44.08 8.29 -16.88
C ILE A 646 45.33 8.55 -16.05
N ARG A 647 46.29 9.33 -16.56
CA ARG A 647 47.50 9.68 -15.80
C ARG A 647 47.17 10.48 -14.55
N ALA A 648 46.30 11.48 -14.64
CA ALA A 648 45.89 12.28 -13.50
C ALA A 648 45.10 11.45 -12.46
N ALA A 649 44.25 10.52 -12.92
CA ALA A 649 43.58 9.57 -12.03
C ALA A 649 44.59 8.63 -11.33
N MET A 650 45.63 8.15 -12.02
CA MET A 650 46.66 7.30 -11.42
C MET A 650 47.49 8.03 -10.35
N GLU A 651 47.69 9.35 -10.48
CA GLU A 651 48.39 10.16 -9.48
C GLU A 651 47.60 10.25 -8.16
N ILE A 652 46.27 10.20 -8.22
CA ILE A 652 45.38 10.28 -7.05
C ILE A 652 45.09 8.89 -6.47
N TYR A 653 44.76 7.92 -7.31
CA TYR A 653 44.21 6.62 -6.91
C TYR A 653 45.18 5.44 -7.04
N GLY A 654 46.41 5.70 -7.51
CA GLY A 654 47.42 4.67 -7.75
C GLY A 654 47.36 4.07 -9.16
N THR A 655 48.33 3.22 -9.48
CA THR A 655 48.56 2.76 -10.86
C THR A 655 47.59 1.68 -11.37
N ASP A 656 46.91 0.95 -10.47
CA ASP A 656 45.95 -0.09 -10.83
C ASP A 656 44.49 0.40 -10.67
N LEU A 657 44.07 1.28 -11.60
CA LEU A 657 42.71 1.86 -11.59
C LEU A 657 41.58 0.84 -11.74
N LYS A 658 41.89 -0.40 -12.14
CA LYS A 658 40.95 -1.53 -12.22
C LYS A 658 40.63 -2.15 -10.87
N LYS A 659 41.37 -1.79 -9.82
CA LYS A 659 41.15 -2.27 -8.45
C LYS A 659 40.95 -1.12 -7.46
N ALA A 660 41.30 0.10 -7.86
CA ALA A 660 41.07 1.28 -7.03
C ALA A 660 39.56 1.54 -6.92
N ILE A 661 39.00 1.34 -5.73
CA ILE A 661 37.61 1.66 -5.40
C ILE A 661 37.57 3.07 -4.79
N VAL A 662 36.60 3.88 -5.21
CA VAL A 662 36.45 5.24 -4.70
C VAL A 662 35.60 5.21 -3.43
N SER A 663 36.19 5.60 -2.31
CA SER A 663 35.41 5.81 -1.07
C SER A 663 34.65 7.14 -1.11
N TRP A 664 33.58 7.25 -0.31
CA TRP A 664 32.82 8.51 -0.15
C TRP A 664 33.70 9.73 0.18
N LYS A 665 34.79 9.55 0.93
CA LYS A 665 35.74 10.62 1.27
C LYS A 665 36.55 11.10 0.07
N GLN A 666 36.75 10.24 -0.92
CA GLN A 666 37.52 10.53 -2.14
C GLN A 666 36.64 10.95 -3.31
N ALA A 667 35.32 10.95 -3.14
CA ALA A 667 34.38 11.40 -4.17
C ALA A 667 34.62 12.88 -4.55
N GLU A 668 34.99 13.74 -3.59
CA GLU A 668 35.28 15.16 -3.87
C GLU A 668 36.57 15.37 -4.68
N GLU A 669 37.58 14.53 -4.45
CA GLU A 669 38.81 14.52 -5.26
C GLU A 669 38.50 14.12 -6.70
N LEU A 670 37.62 13.13 -6.89
CA LEU A 670 37.17 12.74 -8.22
C LEU A 670 36.34 13.84 -8.87
N ARG A 671 35.42 14.50 -8.15
CA ARG A 671 34.67 15.64 -8.69
C ARG A 671 35.60 16.73 -9.18
N THR A 672 36.61 17.07 -8.38
CA THR A 672 37.61 18.09 -8.73
C THR A 672 38.41 17.67 -9.97
N LEU A 673 38.82 16.40 -10.04
CA LEU A 673 39.51 15.84 -11.20
C LEU A 673 38.64 15.95 -12.46
N LEU A 674 37.40 15.47 -12.41
CA LEU A 674 36.47 15.52 -13.55
C LEU A 674 36.18 16.97 -13.98
N GLN A 675 36.00 17.87 -13.01
CA GLN A 675 35.83 19.30 -13.26
C GLN A 675 37.05 19.94 -13.94
N GLY A 676 38.27 19.49 -13.62
CA GLY A 676 39.50 19.92 -14.27
C GLY A 676 39.63 19.44 -15.73
N PHE A 677 38.89 18.41 -16.11
CA PHE A 677 38.79 17.88 -17.48
C PHE A 677 37.40 18.10 -18.10
N SER A 678 36.68 19.13 -17.65
CA SER A 678 35.31 19.46 -18.06
C SER A 678 35.13 19.44 -19.58
N ALA A 679 36.03 20.09 -20.33
CA ALA A 679 35.93 20.18 -21.78
C ALA A 679 35.97 18.81 -22.48
N LYS A 680 36.88 17.92 -22.04
CA LYS A 680 37.02 16.57 -22.61
C LYS A 680 35.79 15.71 -22.30
N ILE A 681 35.29 15.78 -21.06
CA ILE A 681 34.12 15.01 -20.63
C ILE A 681 32.86 15.54 -21.34
N TYR A 682 32.71 16.86 -21.45
CA TYR A 682 31.62 17.49 -22.16
C TYR A 682 31.59 17.04 -23.62
N GLU A 683 32.73 17.08 -24.33
CA GLU A 683 32.84 16.62 -25.71
C GLU A 683 32.51 15.12 -25.85
N ALA A 684 33.03 14.28 -24.96
CA ALA A 684 32.80 12.83 -24.97
C ALA A 684 31.32 12.47 -24.75
N LEU A 685 30.59 13.25 -23.94
CA LEU A 685 29.20 12.98 -23.57
C LEU A 685 28.18 13.75 -24.43
N LEU A 686 28.59 14.76 -25.20
CA LEU A 686 27.70 15.54 -26.08
C LEU A 686 26.87 14.67 -27.06
N PRO A 687 27.42 13.60 -27.69
CA PRO A 687 26.61 12.70 -28.52
C PRO A 687 25.48 12.00 -27.74
N ARG A 688 25.64 11.76 -26.43
CA ARG A 688 24.59 11.16 -25.58
C ARG A 688 23.38 12.08 -25.48
N LEU A 689 23.60 13.38 -25.33
CA LEU A 689 22.53 14.39 -25.34
C LEU A 689 21.82 14.42 -26.70
N ALA A 690 22.58 14.53 -27.80
CA ALA A 690 22.01 14.60 -29.14
C ALA A 690 21.13 13.36 -29.47
N ASN A 691 21.62 12.16 -29.17
CA ASN A 691 20.90 10.92 -29.42
C ASN A 691 19.68 10.76 -28.51
N CYS A 692 19.77 11.17 -27.25
CA CYS A 692 18.63 11.16 -26.33
C CYS A 692 17.51 12.09 -26.81
N LEU A 693 17.83 13.34 -27.17
CA LEU A 693 16.84 14.28 -27.71
C LEU A 693 16.22 13.78 -29.02
N ALA A 694 17.01 13.12 -29.89
CA ALA A 694 16.50 12.51 -31.11
C ALA A 694 15.50 11.37 -30.81
N TYR A 695 15.82 10.49 -29.86
CA TYR A 695 14.93 9.44 -29.39
C TYR A 695 13.63 9.99 -28.78
N LEU A 696 13.73 10.98 -27.87
CA LEU A 696 12.55 11.58 -27.24
C LEU A 696 11.62 12.26 -28.27
N ARG A 697 12.17 12.87 -29.33
CA ARG A 697 11.40 13.40 -30.46
C ARG A 697 10.75 12.29 -31.28
N GLN A 698 11.47 11.20 -31.54
CA GLN A 698 10.96 10.03 -32.25
C GLN A 698 9.75 9.42 -31.54
N GLU A 699 9.80 9.29 -30.20
CA GLU A 699 8.70 8.78 -29.37
C GLU A 699 7.59 9.82 -29.14
N GLY A 700 7.69 10.99 -29.79
CA GLY A 700 6.65 12.00 -29.81
C GLY A 700 6.54 12.85 -28.55
N LEU A 701 7.49 12.82 -27.59
CA LEU A 701 7.36 13.60 -26.35
C LEU A 701 7.25 15.12 -26.60
N TYR A 702 7.76 15.59 -27.75
CA TYR A 702 7.66 16.98 -28.19
C TYR A 702 6.35 17.30 -28.97
N ASN A 703 5.49 16.32 -29.24
CA ASN A 703 4.20 16.54 -29.92
C ASN A 703 3.22 17.27 -29.00
N THR A 704 2.33 18.11 -29.54
CA THR A 704 1.26 18.81 -28.80
C THR A 704 0.32 17.84 -28.04
N GLY A 705 -0.22 18.28 -26.90
CA GLY A 705 -1.08 17.47 -26.03
C GLY A 705 -0.52 17.33 -24.61
N ARG A 706 -1.35 16.85 -23.69
CA ARG A 706 -1.01 16.52 -22.31
C ARG A 706 -0.43 15.11 -22.25
N CYS A 707 0.80 15.00 -21.80
CA CYS A 707 1.47 13.73 -21.58
C CYS A 707 1.62 13.43 -20.10
N ALA A 708 1.63 12.14 -19.77
CA ALA A 708 2.04 11.67 -18.46
C ALA A 708 3.00 10.49 -18.59
N MET A 709 3.94 10.40 -17.66
CA MET A 709 4.78 9.23 -17.49
C MET A 709 4.22 8.31 -16.41
N VAL A 710 4.45 7.01 -16.60
CA VAL A 710 4.00 5.95 -15.70
C VAL A 710 5.23 5.14 -15.29
N ASP A 711 5.48 5.09 -13.99
CA ASP A 711 6.67 4.46 -13.41
C ASP A 711 6.32 3.84 -12.04
N MET A 712 7.21 3.04 -11.46
CA MET A 712 6.96 2.47 -10.13
C MET A 712 7.19 3.50 -9.02
N GLY A 713 8.32 4.20 -9.03
CA GLY A 713 8.70 5.12 -7.96
C GLY A 713 10.22 5.25 -7.79
N TRP A 714 10.73 5.77 -6.66
CA TRP A 714 9.96 6.30 -5.52
C TRP A 714 10.30 7.76 -5.23
N HIS A 715 11.26 8.34 -5.95
CA HIS A 715 11.82 9.66 -5.65
C HIS A 715 11.58 10.71 -6.75
N GLY A 716 11.01 10.34 -7.91
CA GLY A 716 10.73 11.29 -8.99
C GLY A 716 11.94 11.80 -9.78
N SER A 717 13.15 11.29 -9.54
CA SER A 717 14.38 11.81 -10.16
C SER A 717 14.43 11.65 -11.68
N MET A 718 13.87 10.57 -12.23
CA MET A 718 13.78 10.38 -13.68
C MET A 718 12.86 11.42 -14.32
N GLN A 719 11.73 11.75 -13.68
CA GLN A 719 10.82 12.79 -14.17
C GLN A 719 11.49 14.16 -14.14
N ALA A 720 12.25 14.48 -13.09
CA ALA A 720 13.04 15.71 -13.02
C ALA A 720 14.04 15.83 -14.19
N SER A 721 14.84 14.79 -14.43
CA SER A 721 15.79 14.79 -15.56
C SER A 721 15.09 14.84 -16.92
N LEU A 722 13.95 14.16 -17.06
CA LEU A 722 13.18 14.20 -18.29
C LEU A 722 12.59 15.60 -18.52
N ARG A 723 12.02 16.23 -17.49
CA ARG A 723 11.49 17.59 -17.57
C ARG A 723 12.57 18.58 -17.97
N GLU A 724 13.76 18.50 -17.37
CA GLU A 724 14.93 19.32 -17.75
C GLU A 724 15.21 19.22 -19.27
N LEU A 725 15.26 18.01 -19.83
CA LEU A 725 15.47 17.80 -21.28
C LEU A 725 14.34 18.37 -22.15
N LEU A 726 13.12 18.47 -21.61
CA LEU A 726 11.96 19.04 -22.31
C LEU A 726 11.88 20.56 -22.21
N LEU A 727 12.56 21.21 -21.25
CA LEU A 727 12.51 22.67 -21.04
C LEU A 727 13.00 23.51 -22.24
N ALA A 728 13.75 22.91 -23.18
CA ALA A 728 14.11 23.56 -24.44
C ALA A 728 12.90 23.99 -25.29
N ASP A 729 11.70 23.42 -25.03
CA ASP A 729 10.42 23.86 -25.57
C ASP A 729 9.48 24.28 -24.42
N ALA A 730 9.30 25.59 -24.23
CA ALA A 730 8.49 26.16 -23.16
C ALA A 730 7.02 25.70 -23.17
N SER A 731 6.51 25.17 -24.30
CA SER A 731 5.15 24.63 -24.43
C SER A 731 4.98 23.23 -23.81
N LYS A 732 6.07 22.62 -23.31
CA LYS A 732 6.12 21.22 -22.83
C LYS A 732 6.40 21.05 -21.34
N ALA A 733 6.31 22.13 -20.56
CA ALA A 733 6.72 22.15 -19.16
C ALA A 733 5.83 21.39 -18.15
N SER A 734 4.69 20.81 -18.57
CA SER A 734 3.78 20.05 -17.70
C SER A 734 3.73 18.57 -18.07
N LEU A 735 4.73 17.80 -17.64
CA LEU A 735 4.69 16.35 -17.63
C LEU A 735 4.09 15.89 -16.29
N GLU A 736 2.96 15.17 -16.34
CA GLU A 736 2.37 14.56 -15.14
C GLU A 736 3.04 13.20 -14.85
N GLY A 737 3.20 12.85 -13.59
CA GLY A 737 3.76 11.56 -13.16
C GLY A 737 2.75 10.70 -12.43
N PHE A 738 2.61 9.44 -12.84
CA PHE A 738 1.77 8.44 -12.19
C PHE A 738 2.62 7.27 -11.69
N TYR A 739 2.58 7.04 -10.38
CA TYR A 739 3.47 6.12 -9.69
C TYR A 739 2.74 5.04 -8.89
N TYR A 740 3.37 3.88 -8.67
CA TYR A 740 2.93 2.96 -7.60
C TYR A 740 3.02 3.66 -6.26
N GLY A 741 4.17 4.28 -5.98
CA GLY A 741 4.34 5.06 -4.78
C GLY A 741 5.45 6.09 -4.86
N LEU A 742 5.40 7.03 -3.90
CA LEU A 742 6.40 8.06 -3.71
C LEU A 742 6.81 8.09 -2.24
N TRP A 743 8.11 8.20 -1.98
CA TRP A 743 8.69 8.37 -0.64
C TRP A 743 8.90 9.84 -0.31
N PRO A 744 9.00 10.21 0.98
CA PRO A 744 9.18 11.61 1.38
C PRO A 744 10.31 12.36 0.65
N ALA A 745 11.39 11.65 0.28
CA ALA A 745 12.48 12.23 -0.50
C ALA A 745 12.07 12.67 -1.94
N ALA A 746 10.91 12.23 -2.45
CA ALA A 746 10.30 12.78 -3.66
C ALA A 746 9.91 14.25 -3.50
N GLY A 747 9.64 14.74 -2.28
CA GLY A 747 9.27 16.12 -1.99
C GLY A 747 10.25 17.12 -2.59
N GLY A 748 11.57 16.90 -2.41
CA GLY A 748 12.61 17.76 -2.98
C GLY A 748 12.68 17.71 -4.51
N ASN A 749 12.37 16.57 -5.13
CA ASN A 749 12.37 16.46 -6.59
C ASN A 749 11.08 16.98 -7.22
N ARG A 750 10.00 17.20 -6.47
CA ARG A 750 8.74 17.74 -7.03
C ARG A 750 9.00 19.04 -7.78
N TYR A 751 9.78 19.96 -7.22
CA TYR A 751 10.11 21.25 -7.85
C TYR A 751 10.61 21.12 -9.29
N SER A 752 11.56 20.21 -9.52
CA SER A 752 12.13 19.97 -10.85
C SER A 752 11.32 18.98 -11.69
N ALA A 753 10.64 18.00 -11.09
CA ALA A 753 9.87 16.97 -11.78
C ALA A 753 8.52 17.44 -12.31
N GLY A 754 7.85 18.37 -11.64
CA GLY A 754 6.46 18.68 -11.96
C GLY A 754 5.46 17.91 -11.08
N PRO A 755 4.18 17.92 -11.48
CA PRO A 755 3.13 17.15 -10.81
C PRO A 755 3.45 15.65 -10.75
N MET A 756 3.35 15.07 -9.55
CA MET A 756 3.50 13.63 -9.32
C MET A 756 2.39 13.12 -8.41
N GLN A 757 1.79 11.98 -8.77
CA GLN A 757 0.73 11.32 -8.03
C GLN A 757 1.02 9.83 -7.90
N ALA A 758 0.69 9.28 -6.74
CA ALA A 758 0.91 7.88 -6.44
C ALA A 758 -0.40 7.13 -6.15
N CYS A 759 -0.41 5.83 -6.44
CA CYS A 759 -1.54 4.95 -6.24
C CYS A 759 -1.59 4.34 -4.83
N PHE A 760 -0.51 3.69 -4.37
CA PHE A 760 -0.49 2.86 -3.17
C PHE A 760 0.23 3.48 -1.97
N ALA A 761 1.28 4.26 -2.22
CA ALA A 761 2.04 4.94 -1.16
C ALA A 761 2.26 6.42 -1.51
N ASN A 762 2.06 7.31 -0.54
CA ASN A 762 2.25 8.74 -0.73
C ASN A 762 3.39 9.28 0.13
N ASP A 763 4.09 10.26 -0.43
CA ASP A 763 5.29 10.87 0.12
C ASP A 763 5.02 11.84 1.27
N PHE A 764 3.75 12.14 1.56
CA PHE A 764 3.35 12.96 2.70
C PHE A 764 3.18 12.14 3.99
N LEU A 765 3.25 10.80 3.91
CA LEU A 765 3.22 9.91 5.08
C LEU A 765 4.62 9.46 5.46
N ALA A 766 5.15 10.04 6.54
CA ALA A 766 6.57 10.01 6.87
C ALA A 766 7.09 8.76 7.63
N SER A 767 6.43 7.59 7.60
CA SER A 767 7.01 6.42 8.29
C SER A 767 6.83 5.07 7.57
N GLU A 768 7.91 4.27 7.62
CA GLU A 768 7.94 2.83 7.27
C GLU A 768 6.77 2.08 7.91
N GLU A 769 6.43 2.41 9.16
CA GLU A 769 5.29 1.83 9.88
C GLU A 769 3.93 2.10 9.20
N LYS A 770 3.69 3.33 8.74
CA LYS A 770 2.39 3.73 8.18
C LYS A 770 2.15 3.18 6.78
N GLN A 771 3.22 2.78 6.09
CA GLN A 771 3.17 2.29 4.71
C GLN A 771 3.85 0.92 4.54
N ALA A 772 3.91 0.15 5.65
CA ALA A 772 4.62 -1.12 5.74
C ALA A 772 4.32 -2.12 4.60
N PRO A 773 3.05 -2.34 4.17
CA PRO A 773 2.76 -3.28 3.09
C PRO A 773 3.51 -2.97 1.80
N VAL A 774 3.64 -1.68 1.45
CA VAL A 774 4.32 -1.25 0.24
C VAL A 774 5.83 -1.25 0.46
N TRP A 775 6.28 -0.73 1.62
CA TRP A 775 7.69 -0.60 1.96
C TRP A 775 8.45 -1.93 1.93
N TYR A 776 7.94 -2.96 2.60
CA TYR A 776 8.59 -4.28 2.65
C TYR A 776 8.54 -5.06 1.33
N GLY A 777 7.67 -4.62 0.41
CA GLY A 777 7.46 -5.24 -0.89
C GLY A 777 8.29 -4.67 -2.03
N VAL A 778 8.92 -3.50 -1.86
CA VAL A 778 9.58 -2.76 -2.94
C VAL A 778 10.54 -3.63 -3.76
N PRO A 779 11.50 -4.36 -3.15
CA PRO A 779 12.50 -5.11 -3.93
C PRO A 779 11.84 -6.17 -4.80
N PHE A 780 10.86 -6.90 -4.25
CA PHE A 780 10.12 -7.91 -5.01
C PHE A 780 9.29 -7.29 -6.11
N MET A 781 8.59 -6.19 -5.85
CA MET A 781 7.77 -5.53 -6.86
C MET A 781 8.63 -5.06 -8.04
N GLU A 782 9.75 -4.40 -7.79
CA GLU A 782 10.67 -3.96 -8.85
C GLU A 782 11.13 -5.14 -9.73
N GLN A 783 11.53 -6.25 -9.10
CA GLN A 783 11.98 -7.43 -9.84
C GLN A 783 10.84 -8.15 -10.58
N LEU A 784 9.64 -8.22 -10.01
CA LEU A 784 8.49 -8.87 -10.64
C LEU A 784 7.92 -8.06 -11.83
N HIS A 785 8.14 -6.75 -11.85
CA HIS A 785 7.72 -5.87 -12.95
C HIS A 785 8.77 -5.69 -14.05
N SER A 786 9.99 -6.16 -13.81
CA SER A 786 11.12 -5.98 -14.72
C SER A 786 10.88 -6.57 -16.12
N ALA A 787 11.29 -5.83 -17.15
CA ALA A 787 11.25 -6.25 -18.54
C ALA A 787 12.23 -7.38 -18.85
N ALA A 788 12.06 -8.02 -20.01
CA ALA A 788 12.95 -9.06 -20.53
C ALA A 788 14.31 -8.52 -21.06
N HIS A 789 14.55 -7.22 -20.94
CA HIS A 789 15.80 -6.56 -21.33
C HIS A 789 16.38 -5.78 -20.14
N GLY A 790 17.69 -5.54 -20.17
CA GLY A 790 18.36 -4.72 -19.16
C GLY A 790 18.01 -3.23 -19.25
N SER A 791 18.57 -2.45 -18.32
CA SER A 791 18.38 -0.99 -18.28
C SER A 791 18.92 -0.30 -19.54
N THR A 792 18.24 0.75 -20.01
CA THR A 792 18.75 1.56 -21.12
C THR A 792 19.99 2.33 -20.68
N LEU A 793 21.10 2.19 -21.40
CA LEU A 793 22.33 2.95 -21.13
C LEU A 793 22.37 4.26 -21.94
N HIS A 794 21.96 4.20 -23.21
CA HIS A 794 21.92 5.32 -24.16
C HIS A 794 21.19 4.90 -25.44
N TYR A 795 21.26 5.74 -26.47
CA TYR A 795 20.65 5.49 -27.77
C TYR A 795 21.70 5.57 -28.88
N ALA A 796 21.51 4.75 -29.90
CA ALA A 796 22.32 4.71 -31.11
C ALA A 796 21.43 4.69 -32.36
N LEU A 797 21.92 5.29 -33.45
CA LEU A 797 21.22 5.27 -34.73
C LEU A 797 21.35 3.86 -35.36
N GLY A 798 20.22 3.23 -35.64
CA GLY A 798 20.16 1.94 -36.33
C GLY A 798 20.26 2.07 -37.85
N ASP A 799 20.37 0.93 -38.53
CA ASP A 799 20.40 0.86 -40.00
C ASP A 799 19.12 1.41 -40.65
N ASP A 800 18.00 1.37 -39.91
CA ASP A 800 16.69 1.91 -40.28
C ASP A 800 16.56 3.43 -40.11
N GLN A 801 17.65 4.11 -39.74
CA GLN A 801 17.70 5.55 -39.45
C GLN A 801 16.84 5.99 -38.25
N LEU A 802 16.49 5.05 -37.36
CA LEU A 802 15.81 5.34 -36.09
C LEU A 802 16.78 5.23 -34.91
N MET A 803 16.48 5.95 -33.83
CA MET A 803 17.22 5.81 -32.57
C MET A 803 16.71 4.58 -31.82
N HIS A 804 17.63 3.67 -31.53
CA HIS A 804 17.37 2.44 -30.76
C HIS A 804 18.05 2.51 -29.39
N PRO A 805 17.40 2.01 -28.34
CA PRO A 805 18.01 1.88 -27.02
C PRO A 805 19.15 0.86 -27.05
N VAL A 806 20.26 1.20 -26.39
CA VAL A 806 21.36 0.29 -26.10
C VAL A 806 21.21 -0.18 -24.67
N PHE A 807 20.97 -1.47 -24.47
CA PHE A 807 20.74 -2.05 -23.16
C PHE A 807 22.02 -2.51 -22.49
N GLN A 808 21.98 -2.51 -21.16
CA GLN A 808 22.94 -3.24 -20.35
C GLN A 808 22.68 -4.75 -20.45
N ALA A 809 23.74 -5.53 -20.66
CA ALA A 809 23.63 -6.99 -20.66
C ALA A 809 23.69 -7.52 -19.23
N SER A 810 22.80 -8.46 -18.89
CA SER A 810 22.74 -9.10 -17.57
C SER A 810 22.22 -10.53 -17.68
N VAL A 811 23.16 -11.49 -17.72
CA VAL A 811 22.82 -12.92 -17.78
C VAL A 811 21.97 -13.38 -16.57
N PRO A 812 22.26 -12.96 -15.32
CA PRO A 812 21.44 -13.34 -14.16
C PRO A 812 19.99 -12.86 -14.29
N GLU A 813 19.76 -11.61 -14.69
CA GLU A 813 18.41 -11.07 -14.85
C GLU A 813 17.65 -11.75 -16.01
N GLU A 814 18.32 -12.04 -17.12
CA GLU A 814 17.73 -12.82 -18.22
C GLU A 814 17.35 -14.25 -17.80
N GLN A 815 18.12 -14.86 -16.89
CA GLN A 815 17.81 -16.18 -16.33
C GLN A 815 16.63 -16.11 -15.37
N GLN A 816 16.61 -15.14 -14.46
CA GLN A 816 15.49 -14.87 -13.55
C GLN A 816 14.19 -14.62 -14.32
N HIS A 817 14.23 -13.79 -15.36
CA HIS A 817 13.05 -13.50 -16.18
C HIS A 817 12.49 -14.78 -16.81
N ARG A 818 13.34 -15.60 -17.44
CA ARG A 818 12.94 -16.86 -18.08
C ARG A 818 12.49 -17.93 -17.09
N ALA A 819 13.08 -17.98 -15.91
CA ALA A 819 12.75 -19.02 -14.93
C ALA A 819 11.51 -18.67 -14.10
N HIS A 820 11.26 -17.38 -13.84
CA HIS A 820 10.34 -16.94 -12.79
C HIS A 820 9.44 -15.78 -13.25
N THR A 821 10.02 -14.62 -13.57
CA THR A 821 9.26 -13.37 -13.75
C THR A 821 8.25 -13.45 -14.89
N GLN A 822 8.59 -14.08 -16.03
CA GLN A 822 7.67 -14.17 -17.17
C GLN A 822 6.37 -14.93 -16.85
N TYR A 823 6.43 -15.95 -15.98
CA TYR A 823 5.24 -16.73 -15.61
C TYR A 823 4.34 -15.93 -14.68
N PHE A 824 4.94 -15.21 -13.72
CA PHE A 824 4.21 -14.26 -12.89
C PHE A 824 3.52 -13.20 -13.75
N GLN A 825 4.26 -12.54 -14.65
CA GLN A 825 3.72 -11.52 -15.55
C GLN A 825 2.60 -12.05 -16.43
N GLY A 826 2.75 -13.24 -17.01
CA GLY A 826 1.69 -13.91 -17.77
C GLY A 826 0.43 -14.19 -16.93
N GLY A 827 0.61 -14.55 -15.66
CA GLY A 827 -0.48 -14.68 -14.70
C GLY A 827 -1.23 -13.38 -14.45
N VAL A 828 -0.50 -12.26 -14.27
CA VAL A 828 -1.09 -10.93 -14.11
C VAL A 828 -1.91 -10.53 -15.33
N VAL A 829 -1.30 -10.61 -16.51
CA VAL A 829 -1.95 -10.22 -17.78
C VAL A 829 -3.23 -11.03 -18.00
N SER A 830 -3.17 -12.34 -17.78
CA SER A 830 -4.33 -13.24 -17.91
C SER A 830 -5.45 -12.90 -16.91
N ALA A 831 -5.12 -12.53 -15.67
CA ALA A 831 -6.12 -12.12 -14.69
C ALA A 831 -6.75 -10.77 -15.03
N VAL A 832 -5.95 -9.78 -15.45
CA VAL A 832 -6.44 -8.47 -15.86
C VAL A 832 -7.36 -8.58 -17.08
N GLU A 833 -6.98 -9.35 -18.09
CA GLU A 833 -7.83 -9.60 -19.26
C GLU A 833 -9.20 -10.21 -18.86
N GLN A 834 -9.22 -11.15 -17.91
CA GLN A 834 -10.45 -11.77 -17.42
C GLN A 834 -11.30 -10.84 -16.54
N ILE A 835 -10.68 -9.97 -15.73
CA ILE A 835 -11.40 -9.05 -14.84
C ILE A 835 -12.05 -7.92 -15.65
N PHE A 836 -11.33 -7.36 -16.64
CA PHE A 836 -11.78 -6.23 -17.44
C PHE A 836 -12.52 -6.62 -18.72
N GLY A 837 -12.39 -7.87 -19.16
CA GLY A 837 -13.04 -8.40 -20.36
C GLY A 837 -14.56 -8.44 -20.30
N ALA A 838 -15.20 -8.46 -21.48
CA ALA A 838 -16.66 -8.47 -21.63
C ALA A 838 -17.30 -9.86 -21.43
N ASP A 839 -16.51 -10.94 -21.50
CA ASP A 839 -17.00 -12.32 -21.48
C ASP A 839 -17.19 -12.86 -20.05
N GLU A 840 -18.35 -13.48 -19.80
CA GLU A 840 -18.83 -13.85 -18.47
C GLU A 840 -18.20 -15.12 -17.85
N THR A 841 -16.93 -15.42 -18.11
CA THR A 841 -16.19 -16.41 -17.29
C THR A 841 -15.52 -15.73 -16.10
N LYS A 842 -16.29 -14.85 -15.43
CA LYS A 842 -15.81 -13.83 -14.48
C LYS A 842 -15.15 -14.49 -13.27
N LEU A 843 -13.87 -14.19 -13.09
CA LEU A 843 -13.20 -14.29 -11.78
C LEU A 843 -14.09 -13.65 -10.70
N PRO A 844 -13.98 -14.03 -9.41
CA PRO A 844 -14.86 -13.54 -8.34
C PRO A 844 -14.56 -12.09 -7.92
N VAL A 845 -14.00 -11.28 -8.83
CA VAL A 845 -13.58 -9.90 -8.65
C VAL A 845 -13.92 -9.14 -9.93
N SER A 846 -14.36 -7.91 -9.76
CA SER A 846 -14.71 -7.01 -10.87
C SER A 846 -13.87 -5.72 -10.85
N PRO A 847 -13.80 -4.97 -11.97
CA PRO A 847 -12.94 -3.79 -12.08
C PRO A 847 -13.20 -2.72 -11.01
N HIS A 848 -14.46 -2.50 -10.62
CA HIS A 848 -14.82 -1.48 -9.62
C HIS A 848 -14.36 -1.81 -8.20
N GLU A 849 -14.01 -3.08 -7.94
CA GLU A 849 -13.48 -3.53 -6.64
C GLU A 849 -11.96 -3.38 -6.57
N LEU A 850 -11.29 -3.21 -7.73
CA LEU A 850 -9.85 -2.98 -7.84
C LEU A 850 -9.49 -1.54 -7.46
N THR A 851 -9.66 -1.22 -6.19
CA THR A 851 -9.30 0.08 -5.62
C THR A 851 -7.85 0.08 -5.13
N PRO A 852 -7.22 1.27 -4.95
CA PRO A 852 -5.90 1.34 -4.31
C PRO A 852 -5.84 0.64 -2.95
N ALA A 853 -6.92 0.71 -2.16
CA ALA A 853 -7.02 0.02 -0.88
C ALA A 853 -6.97 -1.51 -1.03
N ALA A 854 -7.63 -2.07 -2.05
CA ALA A 854 -7.56 -3.51 -2.36
C ALA A 854 -6.15 -3.93 -2.80
N GLY A 855 -5.46 -3.09 -3.59
CA GLY A 855 -4.05 -3.31 -3.94
C GLY A 855 -3.14 -3.34 -2.71
N VAL A 856 -3.28 -2.37 -1.79
CA VAL A 856 -2.54 -2.35 -0.52
C VAL A 856 -2.88 -3.55 0.36
N ALA A 857 -4.14 -3.99 0.41
CA ALA A 857 -4.52 -5.18 1.16
C ALA A 857 -3.92 -6.48 0.58
N ALA A 858 -3.79 -6.58 -0.75
CA ALA A 858 -3.08 -7.68 -1.40
C ALA A 858 -1.56 -7.67 -1.08
N MET A 859 -0.95 -6.48 -1.02
CA MET A 859 0.44 -6.31 -0.57
C MET A 859 0.61 -6.65 0.92
N ASP A 860 -0.35 -6.28 1.76
CA ASP A 860 -0.36 -6.64 3.18
C ASP A 860 -0.38 -8.16 3.36
N ALA A 861 -1.22 -8.85 2.59
CA ALA A 861 -1.25 -10.31 2.57
C ALA A 861 0.12 -10.91 2.20
N LEU A 862 0.71 -10.51 1.07
CA LEU A 862 1.96 -11.13 0.59
C LEU A 862 3.20 -10.69 1.39
N PHE A 863 3.33 -9.41 1.73
CA PHE A 863 4.58 -8.88 2.29
C PHE A 863 4.57 -8.80 3.81
N LEU A 864 3.40 -8.69 4.46
CA LEU A 864 3.31 -8.69 5.92
C LEU A 864 2.85 -10.02 6.51
N SER A 865 2.25 -10.91 5.74
CA SER A 865 1.84 -12.24 6.22
C SER A 865 2.03 -13.34 5.16
N PRO A 866 3.22 -13.50 4.56
CA PRO A 866 3.44 -14.48 3.48
C PRO A 866 3.21 -15.91 3.94
N LEU A 867 2.58 -16.72 3.08
CA LEU A 867 2.50 -18.17 3.25
C LEU A 867 3.85 -18.84 2.95
N ASP A 868 4.05 -20.02 3.50
CA ASP A 868 5.29 -20.78 3.29
C ASP A 868 5.51 -21.10 1.79
N GLU A 869 4.43 -21.36 1.06
CA GLU A 869 4.46 -21.58 -0.39
C GLU A 869 4.85 -20.32 -1.17
N GLU A 870 4.55 -19.12 -0.65
CA GLU A 870 4.93 -17.84 -1.26
C GLU A 870 6.40 -17.54 -0.97
N ILE A 871 6.87 -17.78 0.27
CA ILE A 871 8.29 -17.68 0.63
C ILE A 871 9.15 -18.59 -0.25
N GLN A 872 8.67 -19.80 -0.55
CA GLN A 872 9.35 -20.73 -1.44
C GLN A 872 9.54 -20.19 -2.87
N LEU A 873 8.66 -19.31 -3.34
CA LEU A 873 8.81 -18.62 -4.62
C LEU A 873 9.75 -17.42 -4.48
N LEU A 874 9.49 -16.56 -3.49
CA LEU A 874 10.20 -15.30 -3.29
C LEU A 874 11.69 -15.47 -3.01
N GLN A 875 12.11 -16.58 -2.36
CA GLN A 875 13.54 -16.89 -2.12
C GLN A 875 14.37 -17.06 -3.41
N HIS A 876 13.73 -17.21 -4.58
CA HIS A 876 14.42 -17.34 -5.87
C HIS A 876 14.66 -16.00 -6.57
N ILE A 877 14.16 -14.89 -6.02
CA ILE A 877 14.31 -13.58 -6.63
C ILE A 877 15.58 -12.92 -6.10
N GLY A 878 16.47 -12.60 -7.02
CA GLY A 878 17.63 -11.73 -6.82
C GLY A 878 17.38 -10.31 -7.34
N HIS A 879 18.25 -9.41 -6.90
CA HIS A 879 18.26 -8.00 -7.26
C HIS A 879 19.70 -7.54 -7.53
N CYS A 880 19.82 -6.52 -8.37
CA CYS A 880 21.05 -5.79 -8.60
C CYS A 880 20.90 -4.41 -7.94
N PRO A 881 21.42 -4.17 -6.73
CA PRO A 881 21.20 -2.91 -6.02
C PRO A 881 21.90 -1.72 -6.68
N ASP A 882 22.97 -1.97 -7.44
CA ASP A 882 23.77 -0.93 -8.07
C ASP A 882 23.32 -0.60 -9.50
N TYR A 883 23.41 0.68 -9.90
CA TYR A 883 23.11 1.14 -11.27
C TYR A 883 23.90 0.40 -12.35
N ASP A 884 25.09 -0.07 -12.00
CA ASP A 884 26.01 -0.73 -12.91
C ASP A 884 25.83 -2.25 -12.94
N HIS A 885 24.84 -2.81 -12.21
CA HIS A 885 24.54 -4.26 -12.16
C HIS A 885 25.78 -5.11 -11.84
N ALA A 886 26.65 -4.61 -10.96
CA ALA A 886 27.93 -5.23 -10.65
C ALA A 886 27.78 -6.50 -9.78
N THR A 887 26.73 -6.58 -8.96
CA THR A 887 26.37 -7.75 -8.15
C THR A 887 24.92 -8.14 -8.39
N HIS A 888 24.63 -9.43 -8.22
CA HIS A 888 23.27 -9.98 -8.28
C HIS A 888 23.07 -10.86 -7.05
N ASP A 889 22.39 -10.30 -6.06
CA ASP A 889 22.23 -10.89 -4.73
C ASP A 889 20.77 -11.27 -4.49
N LEU A 890 20.53 -12.40 -3.80
CA LEU A 890 19.18 -12.78 -3.42
C LEU A 890 18.57 -11.72 -2.50
N ILE A 891 17.30 -11.39 -2.70
CA ILE A 891 16.58 -10.47 -1.81
C ILE A 891 16.46 -11.08 -0.42
N LEU A 892 16.26 -12.40 -0.34
CA LEU A 892 16.24 -13.15 0.92
C LEU A 892 17.50 -14.00 1.06
N ASP A 893 18.22 -13.82 2.15
CA ASP A 893 19.39 -14.63 2.48
C ASP A 893 18.95 -15.99 3.08
N PRO A 894 19.18 -17.13 2.40
CA PRO A 894 18.82 -18.43 2.93
C PRO A 894 19.74 -18.88 4.08
N ILE A 895 20.88 -18.22 4.30
CA ILE A 895 21.82 -18.58 5.36
C ILE A 895 21.34 -17.98 6.68
N ILE A 896 21.06 -18.85 7.65
CA ILE A 896 20.67 -18.44 9.00
C ILE A 896 21.92 -17.91 9.73
N PRO A 897 21.90 -16.67 10.24
CA PRO A 897 23.02 -16.11 11.01
C PRO A 897 23.36 -16.95 12.25
N THR A 898 24.66 -17.18 12.50
CA THR A 898 25.12 -17.99 13.64
C THR A 898 25.49 -17.18 14.89
N ASP A 899 25.63 -15.86 14.75
CA ASP A 899 26.02 -14.93 15.82
C ASP A 899 25.41 -13.53 15.60
N ALA A 900 25.50 -12.67 16.62
CA ALA A 900 24.92 -11.32 16.59
C ALA A 900 25.54 -10.42 15.50
N ASP A 901 26.84 -10.56 15.23
CA ASP A 901 27.51 -9.75 14.21
C ASP A 901 27.02 -10.12 12.81
N ALA A 902 26.73 -11.39 12.55
CA ALA A 902 26.13 -11.85 11.31
C ALA A 902 24.70 -11.32 11.12
N VAL A 903 23.92 -11.26 12.21
CA VAL A 903 22.57 -10.67 12.17
C VAL A 903 22.62 -9.20 11.78
N GLU A 904 23.51 -8.42 12.40
CA GLU A 904 23.64 -6.98 12.11
C GLU A 904 24.16 -6.70 10.69
N ARG A 905 24.81 -7.68 10.04
CA ARG A 905 25.20 -7.57 8.62
C ARG A 905 24.06 -7.86 7.65
N VAL A 906 23.15 -8.77 7.98
CA VAL A 906 22.13 -9.27 7.05
C VAL A 906 20.77 -8.61 7.27
N PHE A 907 20.34 -8.47 8.52
CA PHE A 907 18.97 -8.10 8.83
C PHE A 907 18.67 -6.60 8.74
N PRO A 908 19.48 -5.67 9.30
CA PRO A 908 19.24 -4.23 9.15
C PRO A 908 19.17 -3.72 7.70
N PRO A 909 20.03 -4.15 6.76
CA PRO A 909 19.94 -3.72 5.36
C PRO A 909 18.87 -4.47 4.55
N CYS A 910 18.27 -5.53 5.09
CA CYS A 910 17.21 -6.27 4.40
C CYS A 910 15.93 -5.41 4.33
N GLU A 911 15.55 -5.03 3.12
CA GLU A 911 14.31 -4.27 2.88
C GLU A 911 13.05 -5.12 3.01
N SER A 912 13.14 -6.46 2.98
CA SER A 912 12.01 -7.41 3.10
C SER A 912 12.06 -8.20 4.42
N LYS A 913 12.20 -7.49 5.54
CA LYS A 913 12.42 -8.06 6.90
C LYS A 913 11.47 -9.20 7.28
N ILE A 914 10.17 -9.06 7.01
CA ILE A 914 9.16 -10.08 7.38
C ILE A 914 9.38 -11.38 6.60
N ALA A 915 9.55 -11.28 5.28
CA ALA A 915 9.83 -12.45 4.44
C ALA A 915 11.15 -13.13 4.83
N GLN A 916 12.18 -12.35 5.20
CA GLN A 916 13.45 -12.86 5.68
C GLN A 916 13.30 -13.67 6.99
N LEU A 917 12.57 -13.14 7.98
CA LEU A 917 12.30 -13.87 9.22
C LEU A 917 11.46 -15.12 8.98
N ARG A 918 10.48 -15.04 8.07
CA ARG A 918 9.64 -16.20 7.69
C ARG A 918 10.44 -17.29 6.99
N LEU A 919 11.42 -16.93 6.16
CA LEU A 919 12.37 -17.88 5.58
C LEU A 919 13.19 -18.57 6.68
N TRP A 920 13.70 -17.81 7.65
CA TRP A 920 14.43 -18.38 8.79
C TRP A 920 13.55 -19.14 9.78
N LEU A 921 12.22 -19.00 9.77
CA LEU A 921 11.32 -19.76 10.64
C LEU A 921 10.90 -21.14 10.09
N GLN A 922 11.33 -21.51 8.89
CA GLN A 922 10.88 -22.76 8.26
C GLN A 922 11.33 -24.03 9.02
N PRO A 923 10.63 -25.17 8.86
CA PRO A 923 10.96 -26.41 9.55
C PRO A 923 12.41 -26.86 9.28
N GLY A 924 13.21 -27.00 10.34
CA GLY A 924 14.63 -27.38 10.25
C GLY A 924 15.60 -26.30 10.72
N THR A 925 15.13 -25.07 10.98
CA THR A 925 15.94 -24.00 11.56
C THR A 925 16.39 -24.34 12.99
N PRO A 926 17.70 -24.28 13.28
CA PRO A 926 18.20 -24.31 14.65
C PRO A 926 17.68 -23.09 15.42
N ASP A 927 17.04 -23.31 16.57
CA ASP A 927 16.59 -22.24 17.47
C ASP A 927 15.50 -21.29 16.91
N VAL A 928 14.33 -21.88 16.59
CA VAL A 928 13.09 -21.15 16.25
C VAL A 928 12.72 -20.09 17.30
N ALA A 929 13.12 -20.28 18.56
CA ALA A 929 12.83 -19.34 19.64
C ALA A 929 13.60 -18.03 19.51
N TRP A 930 14.85 -18.07 19.07
CA TRP A 930 15.63 -16.88 18.79
C TRP A 930 15.02 -16.02 17.68
N VAL A 931 14.62 -16.62 16.55
CA VAL A 931 13.99 -15.90 15.43
C VAL A 931 12.66 -15.26 15.87
N SER A 932 11.85 -15.99 16.63
CA SER A 932 10.60 -15.50 17.23
C SER A 932 10.83 -14.27 18.11
N LYS A 933 11.82 -14.34 19.01
CA LYS A 933 12.20 -13.24 19.88
C LYS A 933 12.67 -12.01 19.08
N MET A 934 13.52 -12.22 18.08
CA MET A 934 14.01 -11.14 17.22
C MET A 934 12.88 -10.45 16.45
N ALA A 935 11.87 -11.21 15.98
CA ALA A 935 10.70 -10.63 15.34
C ALA A 935 9.96 -9.66 16.27
N HIS A 936 9.72 -10.05 17.52
CA HIS A 936 9.02 -9.21 18.50
C HIS A 936 9.85 -7.98 18.92
N GLU A 937 11.17 -8.11 19.03
CA GLU A 937 12.06 -7.01 19.40
C GLU A 937 12.25 -6.00 18.26
N ARG A 938 12.41 -6.48 17.02
CA ARG A 938 12.77 -5.64 15.86
C ARG A 938 11.57 -5.16 15.05
N LEU A 939 10.44 -5.86 15.12
CA LEU A 939 9.21 -5.51 14.40
C LEU A 939 8.05 -5.15 15.35
N GLY A 940 8.34 -4.85 16.61
CA GLY A 940 7.33 -4.53 17.64
C GLY A 940 6.47 -3.29 17.35
N TYR A 941 6.86 -2.47 16.37
CA TYR A 941 6.04 -1.37 15.85
C TYR A 941 4.93 -1.82 14.89
N LEU A 942 4.98 -3.07 14.39
CA LEU A 942 3.91 -3.63 13.58
C LEU A 942 2.76 -4.14 14.47
N GLY A 943 1.56 -4.22 13.90
CA GLY A 943 0.38 -4.66 14.63
C GLY A 943 0.50 -6.09 15.15
N GLU A 944 -0.16 -6.37 16.29
CA GLU A 944 -0.15 -7.69 16.94
C GLU A 944 -0.51 -8.84 15.98
N ARG A 945 -1.46 -8.61 15.05
CA ARG A 945 -1.84 -9.60 14.02
C ARG A 945 -0.66 -10.07 13.19
N VAL A 946 0.23 -9.15 12.78
CA VAL A 946 1.46 -9.48 12.05
C VAL A 946 2.39 -10.28 12.95
N LEU A 947 2.59 -9.87 14.20
CA LEU A 947 3.52 -10.53 15.12
C LEU A 947 3.11 -11.96 15.50
N ARG A 948 1.79 -12.26 15.53
CA ARG A 948 1.27 -13.62 15.83
C ARG A 948 1.86 -14.71 14.95
N GLN A 949 2.26 -14.40 13.71
CA GLN A 949 2.87 -15.38 12.81
C GLN A 949 4.26 -15.84 13.25
N PHE A 950 4.90 -15.12 14.17
CA PHE A 950 6.20 -15.44 14.75
C PHE A 950 6.08 -16.11 16.11
N ASN A 951 4.86 -16.30 16.65
CA ASN A 951 4.68 -17.02 17.92
C ASN A 951 5.06 -18.48 17.76
N ILE A 952 5.92 -18.98 18.64
CA ILE A 952 6.22 -20.40 18.74
C ILE A 952 4.92 -21.08 19.17
N LYS A 953 4.38 -21.95 18.31
CA LYS A 953 3.26 -22.81 18.71
C LYS A 953 3.77 -23.73 19.82
N GLY A 954 3.24 -23.54 21.03
CA GLY A 954 3.51 -24.37 22.20
C GLY A 954 2.86 -25.74 22.10
#